data_AF-A0A9E0SL22-F1
#
_entry.id   AF-A0A9E0SL22-F1
#
_cell.length_a   1.000
_cell.length_b   1.000
_cell.length_c   1.000
_cell.angle_alpha   90.00
_cell.angle_beta   90.00
_cell.angle_gamma   90.00
#
_symmetry.space_group_name_H-M   'P 1'
#
loop_
_entity.id
_entity.type
_entity.pdbx_description
1 polymer ?
#
loop_
_entity_poly.entity_id
_entity_poly.type
_entity_poly.pdbx_seq_one_letter_code
_entity_poly.pdbx_strand_id
1 'polypeptide(L)'
;MLDSMEDARNLLVTLRGRYNQRELAQQLSVSVRTVRRWELGEAEPRPYLADAIRQRLLPLAEPSAQRDAAFTFIDLFAGIGGIRMGFEAQGGRCVFTSEWNPFAAKTYLANHPDATHTFAGDITAVDANDVPDHDVLLAGFPCQPFSIAGVSKKNALGRAHGFADETQGTLFFDVARIIAAKRPAAFLLENVKNLVSHDKGNTFRVICKVLREELGYHIHWKVVDGQHFVPQHRERILIVGFKDVTDFSWNDLQLPAQGPRLASILHPEDGSEAVEAPYTEGSLAKVNAKYTLTPHLWKYLQDYAAKHKAAGNGFGLVDGGSVTRTLSARYYKDGSEILVSQGTRKRPRRLTPRECARLMGFPDTFRIPVSDTQAYQLFATSAIVPMISAVAKCVVSNLPEATPMPNYTIPYGAFPSNGNWTREQLVLAFYLYCQTPFGKLHKANPDIIKLSTQIGRTPSALAMKLVNFASLDPSITNSGRKGLSSASKQDKAIWDEFNSNWETLTIECEQLRQVIEQEGEKAPPSLEALDNFDLSDYTGETRTTIVQQRVKQQFFRRAVLASYGGKCCISGVTDPRLLVASHIVAWHVDKSNRLNPRNGLCLSPIHDKAFDNHLFSLTDDFRILLSNSIRKTDNSFLREVFHPIEDKEIQLPERFLPDLKLVEKHRHMMFTKAQVR
;
A
#
# COMPACT_ATOMS: atom_id res chain seq x y z
N MET A 1 32.83 -6.47 11.59
CA MET A 1 33.22 -5.04 11.73
C MET A 1 32.82 -4.23 10.50
N LEU A 2 33.01 -4.75 9.28
CA LEU A 2 32.51 -4.13 8.04
C LEU A 2 30.96 -4.11 7.99
N ASP A 3 30.29 -5.20 8.37
CA ASP A 3 28.81 -5.27 8.44
C ASP A 3 28.15 -4.20 9.31
N SER A 4 28.75 -3.84 10.45
CA SER A 4 28.21 -2.81 11.34
C SER A 4 28.44 -1.38 10.85
N MET A 5 29.40 -1.17 9.93
CA MET A 5 29.76 0.14 9.39
C MET A 5 28.82 0.54 8.24
N GLU A 6 28.49 -0.41 7.37
CA GLU A 6 27.54 -0.24 6.27
C GLU A 6 26.10 0.00 6.79
N ASP A 7 25.78 -0.63 7.92
CA ASP A 7 24.53 -0.45 8.66
C ASP A 7 24.33 1.01 9.11
N ALA A 8 25.33 1.64 9.75
CA ALA A 8 25.22 3.02 10.24
C ALA A 8 24.94 4.04 9.13
N ARG A 9 25.55 3.86 7.95
CA ARG A 9 25.36 4.74 6.79
C ARG A 9 23.95 4.59 6.20
N ASN A 10 23.45 3.37 6.05
CA ASN A 10 22.09 3.10 5.57
C ASN A 10 21.01 3.65 6.53
N LEU A 11 21.25 3.56 7.84
CA LEU A 11 20.34 4.13 8.83
C LEU A 11 20.36 5.67 8.80
N LEU A 12 21.51 6.31 8.54
CA LEU A 12 21.59 7.76 8.34
C LEU A 12 20.79 8.24 7.13
N VAL A 13 20.87 7.52 6.00
CA VAL A 13 20.06 7.79 4.80
C VAL A 13 18.57 7.66 5.13
N THR A 14 18.17 6.61 5.84
CA THR A 14 16.78 6.41 6.30
C THR A 14 16.29 7.59 7.13
N LEU A 15 17.12 8.09 8.05
CA LEU A 15 16.77 9.23 8.88
C LEU A 15 16.63 10.55 8.10
N ARG A 16 17.15 10.68 6.87
CA ARG A 16 16.99 11.89 6.05
C ARG A 16 15.57 12.12 5.56
N GLY A 17 14.73 11.09 5.58
CA GLY A 17 13.28 11.23 5.41
C GLY A 17 12.60 11.99 6.56
N ARG A 18 13.22 12.03 7.75
CA ARG A 18 12.66 12.63 8.97
C ARG A 18 13.39 13.90 9.41
N TYR A 19 14.72 13.89 9.37
CA TYR A 19 15.59 14.94 9.89
C TYR A 19 16.45 15.55 8.79
N ASN A 20 16.58 16.89 8.77
CA ASN A 20 17.53 17.59 7.92
C ASN A 20 18.99 17.40 8.41
N GLN A 21 19.99 17.71 7.58
CA GLN A 21 21.41 17.52 7.96
C GLN A 21 21.80 18.23 9.26
N ARG A 22 21.17 19.38 9.57
CA ARG A 22 21.43 20.15 10.79
C ARG A 22 20.81 19.48 12.01
N GLU A 23 19.59 18.97 11.88
CA GLU A 23 18.89 18.22 12.91
C GLU A 23 19.62 16.91 13.22
N LEU A 24 20.07 16.18 12.20
CA LEU A 24 20.87 14.97 12.39
C LEU A 24 22.19 15.25 13.08
N ALA A 25 22.88 16.31 12.65
CA ALA A 25 24.13 16.74 13.28
C ALA A 25 23.92 17.03 14.77
N GLN A 26 22.82 17.71 15.12
CA GLN A 26 22.48 17.99 16.51
C GLN A 26 22.15 16.72 17.30
N GLN A 27 21.28 15.85 16.76
CA GLN A 27 20.86 14.61 17.42
C GLN A 27 22.01 13.63 17.65
N LEU A 28 22.96 13.58 16.71
CA LEU A 28 24.13 12.70 16.76
C LEU A 28 25.35 13.37 17.41
N SER A 29 25.22 14.63 17.86
CA SER A 29 26.31 15.42 18.44
C SER A 29 27.56 15.50 17.54
N VAL A 30 27.36 15.71 16.24
CA VAL A 30 28.41 15.89 15.23
C VAL A 30 28.22 17.17 14.44
N SER A 31 29.17 17.53 13.57
CA SER A 31 29.02 18.71 12.71
C SER A 31 28.16 18.40 11.47
N VAL A 32 27.48 19.42 10.93
CA VAL A 32 26.74 19.31 9.65
C VAL A 32 27.65 18.84 8.51
N ARG A 33 28.91 19.31 8.51
CA ARG A 33 29.93 18.87 7.55
C ARG A 33 30.22 17.37 7.68
N THR A 34 30.24 16.84 8.90
CA THR A 34 30.45 15.42 9.17
C THR A 34 29.29 14.59 8.58
N VAL A 35 28.04 15.00 8.81
CA VAL A 35 26.86 14.32 8.23
C VAL A 35 26.90 14.34 6.69
N ARG A 36 27.22 15.49 6.10
CA ARG A 36 27.34 15.62 4.64
C ARG A 36 28.43 14.72 4.06
N ARG A 37 29.57 14.60 4.74
CA ARG A 37 30.67 13.71 4.32
C ARG A 37 30.27 12.23 4.38
N TRP A 38 29.48 11.84 5.39
CA TRP A 38 28.92 10.49 5.47
C TRP A 38 27.95 10.20 4.32
N GLU A 39 27.07 11.15 3.98
CA GLU A 39 26.14 11.01 2.85
C GLU A 39 26.88 10.87 1.50
N LEU A 40 27.92 11.68 1.28
CA LEU A 40 28.72 11.66 0.05
C LEU A 40 29.70 10.47 -0.02
N GLY A 41 29.80 9.67 1.04
CA GLY A 41 30.79 8.58 1.12
C GLY A 41 32.24 9.05 1.25
N GLU A 42 32.47 10.31 1.60
CA GLU A 42 33.79 10.91 1.82
C GLU A 42 34.36 10.59 3.21
N ALA A 43 33.56 10.01 4.09
CA ALA A 43 33.91 9.51 5.41
C ALA A 43 32.89 8.46 5.84
N GLU A 44 33.28 7.56 6.76
CA GLU A 44 32.37 6.55 7.31
C GLU A 44 31.89 6.93 8.72
N PRO A 45 30.61 6.69 9.06
CA PRO A 45 30.10 6.85 10.41
C PRO A 45 30.70 5.79 11.36
N ARG A 46 30.88 6.16 12.63
CA ARG A 46 31.40 5.23 13.63
C ARG A 46 30.36 4.14 13.94
N PRO A 47 30.74 2.85 14.08
CA PRO A 47 29.80 1.74 14.28
C PRO A 47 28.78 1.93 15.41
N TYR A 48 29.20 2.51 16.55
CA TYR A 48 28.30 2.74 17.70
C TYR A 48 27.15 3.71 17.40
N LEU A 49 27.25 4.50 16.32
CA LEU A 49 26.16 5.36 15.89
C LEU A 49 24.99 4.54 15.33
N ALA A 50 25.22 3.34 14.78
CA ALA A 50 24.14 2.46 14.33
C ALA A 50 23.18 2.12 15.48
N ASP A 51 23.72 1.76 16.65
CA ASP A 51 22.91 1.43 17.83
C ASP A 51 22.20 2.66 18.39
N ALA A 52 22.88 3.81 18.46
CA ALA A 52 22.27 5.07 18.88
C ALA A 52 21.14 5.50 17.93
N ILE A 53 21.33 5.32 16.62
CA ILE A 53 20.32 5.59 15.61
C ILE A 53 19.14 4.63 15.79
N ARG A 54 19.37 3.31 15.92
CA ARG A 54 18.33 2.28 16.12
C ARG A 54 17.50 2.47 17.39
N GLN A 55 18.13 2.87 18.48
CA GLN A 55 17.46 2.95 19.79
C GLN A 55 16.84 4.31 20.07
N ARG A 56 17.33 5.40 19.47
CA ARG A 56 16.89 6.77 19.82
C ARG A 56 16.26 7.54 18.68
N LEU A 57 16.63 7.25 17.42
CA LEU A 57 16.23 8.05 16.26
C LEU A 57 15.30 7.30 15.30
N LEU A 58 15.44 5.98 15.24
CA LEU A 58 14.62 5.07 14.45
C LEU A 58 13.33 4.57 15.09
N PRO A 59 13.13 4.49 16.43
CA PRO A 59 11.82 4.10 16.96
C PRO A 59 10.78 5.05 16.37
N LEU A 60 9.87 4.49 15.58
CA LEU A 60 8.85 5.16 14.77
C LEU A 60 7.69 5.66 15.65
N ALA A 61 8.02 6.21 16.83
CA ALA A 61 7.17 6.29 18.02
C ALA A 61 6.99 4.94 18.73
N GLU A 62 6.65 5.04 20.02
CA GLU A 62 5.93 3.96 20.69
C GLU A 62 4.73 3.59 19.81
N PRO A 63 4.49 2.30 19.49
CA PRO A 63 3.32 1.92 18.71
C PRO A 63 2.09 2.59 19.30
N SER A 64 1.32 3.26 18.45
CA SER A 64 0.05 3.89 18.83
C SER A 64 -0.69 2.99 19.81
N ALA A 65 -1.07 3.56 20.96
CA ALA A 65 -1.76 2.83 22.03
C ALA A 65 -3.10 2.20 21.59
N GLN A 66 -3.58 2.49 20.37
CA GLN A 66 -4.75 1.84 19.77
C GLN A 66 -4.36 0.52 19.10
N ARG A 67 -4.12 -0.51 19.91
CA ARG A 67 -4.19 -1.90 19.42
C ARG A 67 -5.64 -2.32 19.10
N ASP A 68 -6.61 -1.70 19.76
CA ASP A 68 -8.04 -1.93 19.56
C ASP A 68 -8.66 -0.79 18.73
N ALA A 69 -8.61 -0.92 17.40
CA ALA A 69 -9.28 0.01 16.49
C ALA A 69 -10.69 -0.47 16.17
N ALA A 70 -11.68 0.43 16.15
CA ALA A 70 -13.06 0.09 15.84
C ALA A 70 -13.24 -0.29 14.36
N PHE A 71 -12.42 0.28 13.49
CA PHE A 71 -12.35 -0.01 12.06
C PHE A 71 -10.98 0.37 11.50
N THR A 72 -10.70 -0.09 10.28
CA THR A 72 -9.48 0.18 9.52
C THR A 72 -9.76 1.05 8.31
N PHE A 73 -8.80 1.89 7.93
CA PHE A 73 -8.93 2.71 6.74
C PHE A 73 -7.61 2.88 5.99
N ILE A 74 -7.70 3.31 4.73
CA ILE A 74 -6.54 3.74 3.93
C ILE A 74 -6.66 5.22 3.55
N ASP A 75 -5.52 5.89 3.31
CA ASP A 75 -5.44 7.31 3.00
C ASP A 75 -4.67 7.57 1.68
N LEU A 76 -5.41 7.76 0.58
CA LEU A 76 -4.85 8.01 -0.74
C LEU A 76 -4.75 9.51 -1.04
N PHE A 77 -3.66 9.95 -1.65
CA PHE A 77 -3.36 11.37 -1.86
C PHE A 77 -3.39 12.13 -0.52
N ALA A 78 -2.78 11.53 0.50
CA ALA A 78 -2.97 11.89 1.90
C ALA A 78 -2.50 13.31 2.26
N GLY A 79 -1.62 13.89 1.46
CA GLY A 79 -0.96 15.15 1.77
C GLY A 79 -0.24 15.06 3.11
N ILE A 80 -0.73 15.83 4.08
CA ILE A 80 -0.18 15.88 5.44
C ILE A 80 -1.13 15.25 6.49
N GLY A 81 -2.08 14.42 6.06
CA GLY A 81 -2.93 13.62 6.95
C GLY A 81 -4.22 14.31 7.41
N GLY A 82 -4.64 15.38 6.72
CA GLY A 82 -5.83 16.15 7.12
C GLY A 82 -7.13 15.33 7.13
N ILE A 83 -7.29 14.39 6.19
CA ILE A 83 -8.46 13.50 6.16
C ILE A 83 -8.31 12.38 7.20
N ARG A 84 -7.12 11.75 7.28
CA ARG A 84 -6.75 10.75 8.30
C ARG A 84 -7.11 11.19 9.72
N MET A 85 -6.71 12.39 10.13
CA MET A 85 -6.98 12.90 11.49
C MET A 85 -8.47 12.91 11.84
N GLY A 86 -9.35 13.14 10.85
CA GLY A 86 -10.79 13.11 11.07
C GLY A 86 -11.31 11.71 11.38
N PHE A 87 -10.77 10.67 10.75
CA PHE A 87 -11.17 9.27 10.98
C PHE A 87 -10.47 8.64 12.19
N GLU A 88 -9.22 9.01 12.48
CA GLU A 88 -8.55 8.61 13.74
C GLU A 88 -9.32 9.12 14.96
N ALA A 89 -9.88 10.35 14.89
CA ALA A 89 -10.72 10.90 15.94
C ALA A 89 -12.01 10.11 16.21
N GLN A 90 -12.42 9.24 15.29
CA GLN A 90 -13.58 8.34 15.43
C GLN A 90 -13.17 6.88 15.76
N GLY A 91 -11.91 6.63 16.12
CA GLY A 91 -11.43 5.31 16.51
C GLY A 91 -10.95 4.43 15.35
N GLY A 92 -10.74 5.02 14.17
CA GLY A 92 -10.18 4.33 13.01
C GLY A 92 -8.67 4.19 13.07
N ARG A 93 -8.13 3.11 12.50
CA ARG A 93 -6.68 2.91 12.31
C ARG A 93 -6.30 2.95 10.83
N CYS A 94 -5.33 3.80 10.48
CA CYS A 94 -4.78 3.86 9.14
C CYS A 94 -3.86 2.65 8.88
N VAL A 95 -4.16 1.83 7.87
CA VAL A 95 -3.35 0.64 7.51
C VAL A 95 -2.48 0.85 6.27
N PHE A 96 -2.80 1.85 5.45
CA PHE A 96 -2.06 2.18 4.24
C PHE A 96 -2.23 3.65 3.86
N THR A 97 -1.15 4.27 3.41
CA THR A 97 -1.14 5.64 2.88
C THR A 97 -0.43 5.70 1.55
N SER A 98 -0.91 6.54 0.64
CA SER A 98 -0.15 6.94 -0.54
C SER A 98 -0.03 8.45 -0.65
N GLU A 99 1.22 8.93 -0.72
CA GLU A 99 1.54 10.34 -0.95
C GLU A 99 2.87 10.48 -1.69
N TRP A 100 2.81 11.06 -2.89
CA TRP A 100 3.94 11.19 -3.80
C TRP A 100 4.87 12.38 -3.50
N ASN A 101 4.36 13.45 -2.86
CA ASN A 101 5.14 14.65 -2.61
C ASN A 101 6.07 14.41 -1.40
N PRO A 102 7.39 14.50 -1.57
CA PRO A 102 8.35 14.18 -0.51
C PRO A 102 8.26 15.14 0.69
N PHE A 103 7.85 16.40 0.50
CA PHE A 103 7.66 17.34 1.60
C PHE A 103 6.35 17.06 2.38
N ALA A 104 5.32 16.61 1.67
CA ALA A 104 4.07 16.16 2.29
C ALA A 104 4.32 14.89 3.11
N ALA A 105 4.94 13.88 2.51
CA ALA A 105 5.34 12.64 3.16
C ALA A 105 6.20 12.88 4.40
N LYS A 106 7.21 13.75 4.31
CA LYS A 106 8.03 14.15 5.48
C LYS A 106 7.18 14.74 6.61
N THR A 107 6.26 15.64 6.28
CA THR A 107 5.39 16.29 7.27
C THR A 107 4.38 15.31 7.85
N TYR A 108 3.83 14.43 7.03
CA TYR A 108 2.95 13.34 7.43
C TYR A 108 3.61 12.44 8.46
N LEU A 109 4.79 11.87 8.13
CA LEU A 109 5.51 10.93 8.99
C LEU A 109 6.01 11.57 10.30
N ALA A 110 6.22 12.89 10.33
CA ALA A 110 6.56 13.60 11.56
C ALA A 110 5.40 13.66 12.58
N ASN A 111 4.15 13.57 12.09
CA ASN A 111 2.91 13.74 12.85
C ASN A 111 2.14 12.43 13.04
N HIS A 112 2.30 11.48 12.12
CA HIS A 112 1.69 10.15 12.17
C HIS A 112 2.78 9.06 12.17
N PRO A 113 3.65 9.04 13.18
CA PRO A 113 4.68 8.01 13.29
C PRO A 113 4.01 6.69 13.72
N ASP A 114 3.89 5.74 12.79
CA ASP A 114 3.28 4.43 13.04
C ASP A 114 4.10 3.36 12.32
N ALA A 115 4.69 2.45 13.10
CA ALA A 115 5.53 1.35 12.61
C ALA A 115 4.75 0.21 11.94
N THR A 116 3.42 0.21 12.04
CA THR A 116 2.53 -0.88 11.57
C THR A 116 1.76 -0.53 10.30
N HIS A 117 1.93 0.71 9.83
CA HIS A 117 1.19 1.31 8.72
C HIS A 117 2.05 1.30 7.45
N THR A 118 1.50 0.89 6.29
CA THR A 118 2.27 0.89 5.03
C THR A 118 2.26 2.27 4.35
N PHE A 119 3.43 2.86 4.10
CA PHE A 119 3.53 4.13 3.34
C PHE A 119 4.03 3.92 1.90
N ALA A 120 3.22 4.28 0.91
CA ALA A 120 3.55 4.25 -0.51
C ALA A 120 3.74 5.66 -1.09
N GLY A 121 4.59 5.77 -2.12
CA GLY A 121 4.76 6.99 -2.90
C GLY A 121 3.67 7.13 -3.97
N ASP A 122 4.08 7.02 -5.23
CA ASP A 122 3.21 7.12 -6.41
C ASP A 122 2.20 5.95 -6.48
N ILE A 123 0.91 6.27 -6.36
CA ILE A 123 -0.19 5.30 -6.38
C ILE A 123 -0.33 4.56 -7.72
N THR A 124 0.13 5.16 -8.82
CA THR A 124 0.03 4.57 -10.16
C THR A 124 0.94 3.36 -10.31
N ALA A 125 2.00 3.27 -9.50
CA ALA A 125 2.92 2.14 -9.44
C ALA A 125 2.51 1.04 -8.45
N VAL A 126 1.46 1.27 -7.64
CA VAL A 126 1.00 0.32 -6.62
C VAL A 126 -0.06 -0.60 -7.22
N ASP A 127 0.16 -1.91 -7.18
CA ASP A 127 -0.88 -2.90 -7.51
C ASP A 127 -1.99 -2.82 -6.44
N ALA A 128 -3.24 -2.76 -6.87
CA ALA A 128 -4.38 -2.62 -5.95
C ALA A 128 -4.54 -3.83 -5.01
N ASN A 129 -3.97 -4.99 -5.36
CA ASN A 129 -3.98 -6.17 -4.49
C ASN A 129 -2.96 -6.06 -3.34
N ASP A 130 -1.92 -5.23 -3.49
CA ASP A 130 -0.89 -5.00 -2.47
C ASP A 130 -1.36 -4.01 -1.38
N VAL A 131 -2.44 -3.26 -1.66
CA VAL A 131 -3.13 -2.45 -0.64
C VAL A 131 -3.78 -3.40 0.38
N PRO A 132 -3.57 -3.25 1.70
CA PRO A 132 -4.22 -4.08 2.71
C PRO A 132 -5.75 -4.00 2.64
N ASP A 133 -6.43 -5.04 3.11
CA ASP A 133 -7.89 -4.99 3.30
C ASP A 133 -8.24 -3.95 4.37
N HIS A 134 -9.36 -3.27 4.15
CA HIS A 134 -9.77 -2.12 4.97
C HIS A 134 -11.27 -1.87 4.89
N ASP A 135 -11.83 -1.26 5.93
CA ASP A 135 -13.25 -0.96 6.02
C ASP A 135 -13.61 0.33 5.27
N VAL A 136 -12.73 1.33 5.32
CA VAL A 136 -12.96 2.66 4.74
C VAL A 136 -11.82 3.11 3.84
N LEU A 137 -12.13 3.59 2.62
CA LEU A 137 -11.15 4.22 1.73
C LEU A 137 -11.29 5.75 1.77
N LEU A 138 -10.19 6.46 2.01
CA LEU A 138 -10.13 7.92 1.97
C LEU A 138 -9.32 8.37 0.76
N ALA A 139 -9.79 9.36 0.00
CA ALA A 139 -9.01 9.92 -1.10
C ALA A 139 -9.30 11.41 -1.39
N GLY A 140 -8.23 12.22 -1.39
CA GLY A 140 -8.25 13.64 -1.83
C GLY A 140 -7.68 13.82 -3.24
N PHE A 141 -8.25 13.16 -4.24
CA PHE A 141 -7.67 13.09 -5.59
C PHE A 141 -7.76 14.44 -6.36
N PRO A 142 -6.79 14.78 -7.22
CA PRO A 142 -6.79 16.05 -7.94
C PRO A 142 -7.90 16.12 -9.01
N CYS A 143 -8.48 17.30 -9.22
CA CYS A 143 -9.50 17.54 -10.24
C CYS A 143 -8.89 17.58 -11.66
N GLN A 144 -9.07 16.51 -12.44
CA GLN A 144 -8.60 16.38 -13.82
C GLN A 144 -9.79 16.22 -14.79
N PRO A 145 -9.79 16.84 -15.99
CA PRO A 145 -10.83 16.61 -17.00
C PRO A 145 -10.73 15.21 -17.61
N PHE A 146 -11.87 14.60 -17.93
CA PHE A 146 -11.91 13.37 -18.73
C PHE A 146 -11.99 13.72 -20.22
N SER A 147 -11.06 13.24 -21.04
CA SER A 147 -11.03 13.57 -22.47
C SER A 147 -12.21 12.98 -23.23
N ILE A 148 -13.03 13.86 -23.84
CA ILE A 148 -14.15 13.49 -24.72
C ILE A 148 -13.66 12.84 -26.04
N ALA A 149 -12.46 13.20 -26.51
CA ALA A 149 -11.91 12.75 -27.80
C ALA A 149 -11.61 11.24 -27.85
N GLY A 150 -11.36 10.61 -26.69
CA GLY A 150 -11.24 9.16 -26.59
C GLY A 150 -12.59 8.44 -26.72
N VAL A 151 -13.67 9.05 -26.21
CA VAL A 151 -15.01 8.45 -26.19
C VAL A 151 -15.69 8.55 -27.56
N SER A 152 -15.60 9.71 -28.22
CA SER A 152 -16.24 9.94 -29.53
C SER A 152 -15.63 9.12 -30.67
N LYS A 153 -14.30 8.93 -30.68
CA LYS A 153 -13.62 8.08 -31.67
C LYS A 153 -13.87 6.58 -31.43
N LYS A 154 -14.08 6.17 -30.17
CA LYS A 154 -14.35 4.77 -29.79
C LYS A 154 -15.81 4.36 -30.01
N ASN A 155 -16.76 5.30 -29.86
CA ASN A 155 -18.17 5.08 -30.22
C ASN A 155 -18.30 4.72 -31.71
N ALA A 156 -17.47 5.32 -32.57
CA ALA A 156 -17.41 5.03 -34.00
C ALA A 156 -16.72 3.68 -34.35
N LEU A 157 -16.05 3.04 -33.37
CA LEU A 157 -15.23 1.83 -33.55
C LEU A 157 -15.77 0.60 -32.77
N GLY A 158 -16.92 0.72 -32.08
CA GLY A 158 -17.54 -0.40 -31.36
C GLY A 158 -16.71 -0.99 -30.21
N ARG A 159 -15.74 -0.24 -29.67
CA ARG A 159 -14.90 -0.70 -28.55
C ARG A 159 -15.62 -0.52 -27.21
N ALA A 160 -15.28 -1.36 -26.22
CA ALA A 160 -15.83 -1.25 -24.87
C ALA A 160 -15.60 0.15 -24.27
N HIS A 161 -16.62 0.69 -23.62
CA HIS A 161 -16.63 2.01 -22.97
C HIS A 161 -16.80 1.82 -21.45
N GLY A 162 -15.89 2.35 -20.62
CA GLY A 162 -16.00 2.29 -19.14
C GLY A 162 -14.64 2.22 -18.41
N PHE A 163 -14.66 1.82 -17.13
CA PHE A 163 -13.51 1.61 -16.23
C PHE A 163 -12.43 0.66 -16.79
N ALA A 164 -12.80 -0.29 -17.65
CA ALA A 164 -11.88 -1.27 -18.25
C ALA A 164 -11.11 -0.74 -19.48
N ASP A 165 -11.26 0.55 -19.83
CA ASP A 165 -10.56 1.17 -20.94
C ASP A 165 -9.17 1.66 -20.46
N GLU A 166 -8.12 0.89 -20.75
CA GLU A 166 -6.70 1.05 -20.34
C GLU A 166 -6.05 2.42 -20.65
N THR A 167 -6.81 3.40 -21.15
CA THR A 167 -6.31 4.72 -21.60
C THR A 167 -6.89 5.92 -20.86
N GLN A 168 -7.60 5.74 -19.74
CA GLN A 168 -8.10 6.88 -18.94
C GLN A 168 -7.07 7.29 -17.88
N GLY A 169 -6.00 7.96 -18.31
CA GLY A 169 -4.83 8.37 -17.50
C GLY A 169 -5.09 9.48 -16.46
N THR A 170 -6.16 9.38 -15.67
CA THR A 170 -6.44 10.29 -14.54
C THR A 170 -6.44 9.54 -13.22
N LEU A 171 -6.00 10.21 -12.16
CA LEU A 171 -5.82 9.64 -10.81
C LEU A 171 -7.12 9.17 -10.13
N PHE A 172 -8.29 9.60 -10.61
CA PHE A 172 -9.58 9.03 -10.19
C PHE A 172 -9.70 7.54 -10.53
N PHE A 173 -9.15 7.09 -11.67
CA PHE A 173 -9.22 5.67 -12.04
C PHE A 173 -8.32 4.79 -11.19
N ASP A 174 -7.24 5.32 -10.63
CA ASP A 174 -6.46 4.62 -9.61
C ASP A 174 -7.25 4.42 -8.32
N VAL A 175 -8.01 5.43 -7.89
CA VAL A 175 -8.95 5.29 -6.77
C VAL A 175 -10.00 4.23 -7.09
N ALA A 176 -10.65 4.33 -8.25
CA ALA A 176 -11.66 3.37 -8.69
C ALA A 176 -11.10 1.94 -8.78
N ARG A 177 -9.84 1.79 -9.21
CA ARG A 177 -9.13 0.51 -9.30
C ARG A 177 -8.93 -0.13 -7.94
N ILE A 178 -8.57 0.67 -6.93
CA ILE A 178 -8.43 0.18 -5.56
C ILE A 178 -9.80 -0.14 -4.96
N ILE A 179 -10.82 0.70 -5.15
CA ILE A 179 -12.21 0.41 -4.71
C ILE A 179 -12.72 -0.90 -5.35
N ALA A 180 -12.46 -1.12 -6.64
CA ALA A 180 -12.84 -2.33 -7.35
C ALA A 180 -12.18 -3.58 -6.77
N ALA A 181 -10.87 -3.50 -6.48
CA ALA A 181 -10.11 -4.63 -5.97
C ALA A 181 -10.39 -4.95 -4.49
N LYS A 182 -10.54 -3.91 -3.65
CA LYS A 182 -10.61 -4.05 -2.19
C LYS A 182 -12.02 -4.06 -1.64
N ARG A 183 -12.99 -3.54 -2.40
CA ARG A 183 -14.42 -3.54 -2.05
C ARG A 183 -14.70 -3.05 -0.60
N PRO A 184 -14.14 -1.90 -0.15
CA PRO A 184 -14.35 -1.40 1.21
C PRO A 184 -15.83 -1.20 1.53
N ALA A 185 -16.20 -1.27 2.81
CA ALA A 185 -17.57 -1.06 3.25
C ALA A 185 -18.05 0.37 2.93
N ALA A 186 -17.16 1.35 3.07
CA ALA A 186 -17.42 2.73 2.68
C ALA A 186 -16.20 3.42 2.06
N PHE A 187 -16.42 4.57 1.43
CA PHE A 187 -15.35 5.50 1.06
C PHE A 187 -15.76 6.95 1.29
N LEU A 188 -14.76 7.82 1.47
CA LEU A 188 -14.89 9.27 1.42
C LEU A 188 -13.93 9.83 0.36
N LEU A 189 -14.48 10.48 -0.66
CA LEU A 189 -13.72 11.23 -1.65
C LEU A 189 -13.92 12.73 -1.44
N GLU A 190 -12.82 13.47 -1.35
CA GLU A 190 -12.81 14.92 -1.21
C GLU A 190 -12.34 15.57 -2.52
N ASN A 191 -13.00 16.68 -2.90
CA ASN A 191 -12.56 17.48 -4.04
C ASN A 191 -13.03 18.94 -3.97
N VAL A 192 -12.59 19.76 -4.94
CA VAL A 192 -13.00 21.16 -5.07
C VAL A 192 -14.50 21.30 -5.36
N LYS A 193 -15.15 22.33 -4.80
CA LYS A 193 -16.59 22.59 -4.99
C LYS A 193 -17.02 22.66 -6.46
N ASN A 194 -16.13 23.14 -7.33
CA ASN A 194 -16.40 23.34 -8.76
C ASN A 194 -16.44 22.03 -9.56
N LEU A 195 -16.10 20.87 -8.97
CA LEU A 195 -16.17 19.57 -9.63
C LEU A 195 -17.55 19.33 -10.26
N VAL A 196 -18.63 19.74 -9.57
CA VAL A 196 -20.03 19.61 -10.05
C VAL A 196 -20.26 20.30 -11.39
N SER A 197 -19.61 21.45 -11.60
CA SER A 197 -19.70 22.27 -12.82
C SER A 197 -18.58 22.04 -13.83
N HIS A 198 -17.54 21.30 -13.42
CA HIS A 198 -16.31 21.14 -14.19
C HIS A 198 -16.56 20.41 -15.52
N ASP A 199 -15.92 20.86 -16.59
CA ASP A 199 -16.13 20.35 -17.95
C ASP A 199 -17.64 20.29 -18.32
N LYS A 200 -18.37 21.37 -18.03
CA LYS A 200 -19.83 21.47 -18.21
C LYS A 200 -20.61 20.37 -17.48
N GLY A 201 -20.11 19.94 -16.31
CA GLY A 201 -20.67 18.87 -15.48
C GLY A 201 -20.29 17.45 -15.92
N ASN A 202 -19.53 17.29 -17.00
CA ASN A 202 -19.16 15.98 -17.52
C ASN A 202 -18.27 15.20 -16.55
N THR A 203 -17.31 15.86 -15.90
CA THR A 203 -16.39 15.20 -14.95
C THR A 203 -17.14 14.57 -13.78
N PHE A 204 -17.99 15.34 -13.11
CA PHE A 204 -18.77 14.83 -11.98
C PHE A 204 -19.74 13.72 -12.39
N ARG A 205 -20.37 13.83 -13.56
CA ARG A 205 -21.25 12.80 -14.12
C ARG A 205 -20.53 11.47 -14.34
N VAL A 206 -19.32 11.50 -14.90
CA VAL A 206 -18.51 10.28 -15.11
C VAL A 206 -18.11 9.64 -13.79
N ILE A 207 -17.67 10.44 -12.81
CA ILE A 207 -17.34 9.94 -11.45
C ILE A 207 -18.56 9.22 -10.85
N CYS A 208 -19.73 9.88 -10.87
CA CYS A 208 -20.96 9.29 -10.33
C CYS A 208 -21.35 8.00 -11.04
N LYS A 209 -21.20 7.95 -12.38
CA LYS A 209 -21.48 6.76 -13.18
C LYS A 209 -20.57 5.59 -12.78
N VAL A 210 -19.25 5.81 -12.72
CA VAL A 210 -18.29 4.75 -12.35
C VAL A 210 -18.58 4.21 -10.95
N LEU A 211 -18.78 5.11 -9.96
CA LEU A 211 -19.04 4.69 -8.59
C LEU A 211 -20.37 3.93 -8.43
N ARG A 212 -21.45 4.36 -9.10
CA ARG A 212 -22.78 3.74 -8.98
C ARG A 212 -22.98 2.53 -9.89
N GLU A 213 -22.76 2.72 -11.19
CA GLU A 213 -23.15 1.74 -12.21
C GLU A 213 -22.08 0.65 -12.39
N GLU A 214 -20.80 1.00 -12.25
CA GLU A 214 -19.70 0.07 -12.54
C GLU A 214 -19.16 -0.58 -11.25
N LEU A 215 -19.04 0.21 -10.17
CA LEU A 215 -18.58 -0.29 -8.87
C LEU A 215 -19.74 -0.68 -7.95
N GLY A 216 -20.99 -0.30 -8.24
CA GLY A 216 -22.16 -0.73 -7.47
C GLY A 216 -22.23 -0.14 -6.05
N TYR A 217 -21.76 1.09 -5.84
CA TYR A 217 -21.87 1.78 -4.54
C TYR A 217 -23.05 2.75 -4.50
N HIS A 218 -23.69 2.84 -3.34
CA HIS A 218 -24.67 3.86 -3.01
C HIS A 218 -23.96 5.15 -2.61
N ILE A 219 -23.96 6.15 -3.49
CA ILE A 219 -23.24 7.41 -3.26
C ILE A 219 -24.15 8.57 -2.86
N HIS A 220 -23.67 9.33 -1.87
CA HIS A 220 -24.23 10.56 -1.34
C HIS A 220 -23.17 11.66 -1.45
N TRP A 221 -23.57 12.89 -1.78
CA TRP A 221 -22.60 14.00 -1.84
C TRP A 221 -23.20 15.32 -1.36
N LYS A 222 -22.35 16.18 -0.81
CA LYS A 222 -22.71 17.53 -0.37
C LYS A 222 -21.50 18.46 -0.51
N VAL A 223 -21.77 19.72 -0.83
CA VAL A 223 -20.76 20.79 -0.71
C VAL A 223 -20.87 21.36 0.70
N VAL A 224 -19.75 21.35 1.44
CA VAL A 224 -19.68 21.84 2.81
C VAL A 224 -18.62 22.93 2.89
N ASP A 225 -18.96 24.05 3.55
CA ASP A 225 -18.02 25.14 3.81
C ASP A 225 -17.30 24.92 5.15
N GLY A 226 -15.97 24.98 5.14
CA GLY A 226 -15.14 24.94 6.33
C GLY A 226 -15.40 26.07 7.33
N GLN A 227 -16.05 27.17 6.92
CA GLN A 227 -16.30 28.34 7.79
C GLN A 227 -17.04 28.01 9.10
N HIS A 228 -17.82 26.92 9.11
CA HIS A 228 -18.55 26.47 10.29
C HIS A 228 -17.61 25.94 11.38
N PHE A 229 -16.38 25.55 11.03
CA PHE A 229 -15.42 24.88 11.91
C PHE A 229 -14.12 25.67 12.12
N VAL A 230 -13.74 26.48 11.13
CA VAL A 230 -12.52 27.30 11.15
C VAL A 230 -12.82 28.70 10.60
N PRO A 231 -12.03 29.75 10.89
CA PRO A 231 -12.33 31.10 10.45
C PRO A 231 -11.93 31.34 8.97
N GLN A 232 -12.32 30.44 8.07
CA GLN A 232 -11.96 30.43 6.64
C GLN A 232 -13.13 29.95 5.78
N HIS A 233 -13.47 30.70 4.73
CA HIS A 233 -14.29 30.17 3.63
C HIS A 233 -13.49 29.14 2.83
N ARG A 234 -13.93 27.88 2.86
CA ARG A 234 -13.30 26.77 2.15
C ARG A 234 -14.33 25.69 1.86
N GLU A 235 -15.04 25.88 0.76
CA GLU A 235 -16.02 24.91 0.29
C GLU A 235 -15.35 23.73 -0.43
N ARG A 236 -15.78 22.53 -0.08
CA ARG A 236 -15.37 21.26 -0.71
C ARG A 236 -16.56 20.37 -0.97
N ILE A 237 -16.52 19.65 -2.08
CA ILE A 237 -17.45 18.55 -2.30
C ILE A 237 -16.93 17.32 -1.59
N LEU A 238 -17.80 16.69 -0.83
CA LEU A 238 -17.54 15.44 -0.13
C LEU A 238 -18.47 14.39 -0.73
N ILE A 239 -17.90 13.31 -1.25
CA ILE A 239 -18.63 12.19 -1.87
C ILE A 239 -18.42 10.98 -0.97
N VAL A 240 -19.49 10.54 -0.32
CA VAL A 240 -19.51 9.34 0.51
C VAL A 240 -20.15 8.22 -0.31
N GLY A 241 -19.56 7.03 -0.29
CA GLY A 241 -20.17 5.84 -0.90
C GLY A 241 -20.20 4.69 0.07
N PHE A 242 -21.30 3.95 0.09
CA PHE A 242 -21.47 2.71 0.85
C PHE A 242 -21.67 1.55 -0.11
N LYS A 243 -21.06 0.41 0.21
CA LYS A 243 -21.19 -0.82 -0.58
C LYS A 243 -22.63 -1.34 -0.54
N ASP A 244 -23.25 -1.30 0.64
CA ASP A 244 -24.63 -1.69 0.88
C ASP A 244 -25.50 -0.46 1.14
N VAL A 245 -26.83 -0.61 1.06
CA VAL A 245 -27.78 0.47 1.39
C VAL A 245 -27.67 0.78 2.89
N THR A 246 -27.57 2.06 3.24
CA THR A 246 -27.54 2.54 4.63
C THR A 246 -28.55 3.68 4.82
N ASP A 247 -28.83 4.01 6.08
CA ASP A 247 -29.67 5.15 6.45
C ASP A 247 -28.91 6.50 6.43
N PHE A 248 -27.71 6.52 5.83
CA PHE A 248 -26.85 7.70 5.82
C PHE A 248 -27.57 8.93 5.24
N SER A 249 -27.60 9.99 6.04
CA SER A 249 -28.19 11.26 5.65
C SER A 249 -27.28 12.44 5.97
N TRP A 250 -27.17 13.37 5.02
CA TRP A 250 -26.48 14.64 5.25
C TRP A 250 -27.19 15.58 6.24
N ASN A 251 -28.39 15.21 6.70
CA ASN A 251 -29.10 15.91 7.78
C ASN A 251 -28.49 15.60 9.15
N ASP A 252 -27.78 14.48 9.28
CA ASP A 252 -27.10 14.08 10.52
C ASP A 252 -25.79 14.87 10.74
N LEU A 253 -25.29 15.52 9.68
CA LEU A 253 -24.13 16.40 9.76
C LEU A 253 -24.48 17.68 10.53
N GLN A 254 -24.04 17.72 11.79
CA GLN A 254 -24.21 18.89 12.65
C GLN A 254 -23.19 19.97 12.30
N LEU A 255 -23.67 21.06 11.73
CA LEU A 255 -22.88 22.26 11.46
C LEU A 255 -23.04 23.26 12.62
N PRO A 256 -21.96 23.74 13.23
CA PRO A 256 -22.05 24.81 14.23
C PRO A 256 -22.78 26.04 13.69
N ALA A 257 -23.71 26.57 14.48
CA ALA A 257 -24.51 27.74 14.12
C ALA A 257 -23.65 29.01 13.96
N GLN A 258 -22.55 29.11 14.71
CA GLN A 258 -21.54 30.16 14.58
C GLN A 258 -20.16 29.53 14.50
N GLY A 259 -19.42 29.89 13.45
CA GLY A 259 -18.02 29.50 13.30
C GLY A 259 -17.08 30.43 14.07
N PRO A 260 -15.82 30.00 14.31
CA PRO A 260 -14.81 30.83 14.95
C PRO A 260 -14.43 32.04 14.08
N ARG A 261 -13.77 33.02 14.70
CA ARG A 261 -13.20 34.21 14.03
C ARG A 261 -11.69 34.15 13.99
N LEU A 262 -11.07 34.90 13.10
CA LEU A 262 -9.63 34.83 12.84
C LEU A 262 -8.78 34.96 14.12
N ALA A 263 -9.21 35.76 15.10
CA ALA A 263 -8.54 35.89 16.39
C ALA A 263 -8.29 34.55 17.10
N SER A 264 -9.11 33.52 16.87
CA SER A 264 -8.95 32.22 17.51
C SER A 264 -7.75 31.41 17.00
N ILE A 265 -7.13 31.81 15.88
CA ILE A 265 -5.98 31.10 15.31
C ILE A 265 -4.70 31.94 15.29
N LEU A 266 -4.81 33.26 15.53
CA LEU A 266 -3.66 34.15 15.55
C LEU A 266 -2.84 33.96 16.83
N HIS A 267 -1.53 34.18 16.72
CA HIS A 267 -0.68 34.33 17.90
C HIS A 267 -1.20 35.51 18.76
N PRO A 268 -1.48 35.33 20.07
CA PRO A 268 -2.01 36.39 20.94
C PRO A 268 -0.98 37.48 21.25
N GLU A 269 0.32 37.15 21.19
CA GLU A 269 1.42 38.10 21.38
C GLU A 269 1.44 38.79 22.76
N ASP A 270 0.91 38.16 23.81
CA ASP A 270 0.77 38.68 25.17
C ASP A 270 1.50 37.84 26.24
N GLY A 271 2.25 36.82 25.82
CA GLY A 271 2.95 35.88 26.70
C GLY A 271 2.10 34.72 27.23
N SER A 272 0.83 34.61 26.80
CA SER A 272 -0.02 33.45 27.13
C SER A 272 0.37 32.17 26.38
N GLU A 273 1.05 32.28 25.24
CA GLU A 273 1.59 31.14 24.50
C GLU A 273 3.12 31.03 24.64
N ALA A 274 3.62 29.80 24.54
CA ALA A 274 5.05 29.54 24.51
C ALA A 274 5.68 30.08 23.21
N VAL A 275 6.93 30.54 23.31
CA VAL A 275 7.70 30.98 22.14
C VAL A 275 7.98 29.78 21.24
N GLU A 276 7.62 29.91 19.97
CA GLU A 276 7.81 28.87 18.96
C GLU A 276 8.67 29.44 17.83
N ALA A 277 9.98 29.24 17.92
CA ALA A 277 10.88 29.60 16.83
C ALA A 277 10.66 28.68 15.60
N PRO A 278 10.66 29.20 14.36
CA PRO A 278 11.01 30.58 13.96
C PRO A 278 9.79 31.51 13.81
N TYR A 279 8.64 31.18 14.37
CA TYR A 279 7.37 31.88 14.18
C TYR A 279 7.21 33.06 15.13
N THR A 280 7.54 32.86 16.40
CA THR A 280 7.46 33.87 17.45
C THR A 280 8.79 34.03 18.19
N GLU A 281 8.97 35.17 18.86
CA GLU A 281 10.19 35.54 19.58
C GLU A 281 9.91 36.39 20.83
N GLY A 282 10.87 36.39 21.77
CA GLY A 282 10.80 37.15 23.02
C GLY A 282 9.80 36.59 24.03
N SER A 283 9.79 37.12 25.26
CA SER A 283 8.98 36.59 26.36
C SER A 283 7.47 36.69 26.17
N LEU A 284 7.00 37.51 25.23
CA LEU A 284 5.58 37.68 24.90
C LEU A 284 5.14 36.87 23.68
N ALA A 285 6.01 36.01 23.13
CA ALA A 285 5.78 35.28 21.88
C ALA A 285 5.32 36.22 20.74
N LYS A 286 6.03 37.33 20.55
CA LYS A 286 5.74 38.28 19.46
C LYS A 286 5.97 37.62 18.11
N VAL A 287 5.10 37.85 17.14
CA VAL A 287 5.29 37.30 15.79
C VAL A 287 6.56 37.89 15.18
N ASN A 288 7.42 37.01 14.66
CA ASN A 288 8.69 37.43 14.11
C ASN A 288 8.50 38.43 12.96
N ALA A 289 9.30 39.50 12.96
CA ALA A 289 9.17 40.61 12.01
C ALA A 289 9.27 40.19 10.53
N LYS A 290 9.88 39.03 10.22
CA LYS A 290 9.99 38.48 8.86
C LYS A 290 8.63 38.21 8.20
N TYR A 291 7.55 38.05 8.97
CA TYR A 291 6.20 37.86 8.44
C TYR A 291 5.51 39.17 8.05
N THR A 292 5.99 40.31 8.58
CA THR A 292 5.51 41.63 8.17
C THR A 292 5.96 41.93 6.75
N LEU A 293 5.04 42.40 5.91
CA LEU A 293 5.38 42.71 4.52
C LEU A 293 6.48 43.78 4.43
N THR A 294 7.36 43.62 3.44
CA THR A 294 8.35 44.66 3.11
C THR A 294 7.64 45.91 2.57
N PRO A 295 8.24 47.11 2.70
CA PRO A 295 7.65 48.33 2.15
C PRO A 295 7.33 48.22 0.66
N HIS A 296 8.23 47.62 -0.13
CA HIS A 296 8.06 47.44 -1.56
C HIS A 296 6.90 46.50 -1.90
N LEU A 297 6.82 45.32 -1.26
CA LEU A 297 5.75 44.36 -1.51
C LEU A 297 4.39 44.90 -1.08
N TRP A 298 4.34 45.63 0.04
CA TRP A 298 3.10 46.26 0.48
C TRP A 298 2.61 47.31 -0.52
N LYS A 299 3.50 48.18 -0.99
CA LYS A 299 3.16 49.18 -2.01
C LYS A 299 2.64 48.53 -3.29
N TYR A 300 3.31 47.49 -3.77
CA TYR A 300 2.87 46.71 -4.92
C TYR A 300 1.45 46.14 -4.74
N LEU A 301 1.18 45.52 -3.59
CA LEU A 301 -0.13 44.93 -3.31
C LEU A 301 -1.23 45.98 -3.15
N GLN A 302 -0.92 47.17 -2.62
CA GLN A 302 -1.86 48.29 -2.58
C GLN A 302 -2.23 48.80 -3.99
N ASP A 303 -1.24 48.91 -4.88
CA ASP A 303 -1.46 49.34 -6.26
C ASP A 303 -2.27 48.27 -7.05
N TYR A 304 -1.97 47.00 -6.80
CA TYR A 304 -2.75 45.87 -7.32
C TYR A 304 -4.19 45.88 -6.78
N ALA A 305 -4.37 46.12 -5.48
CA ALA A 305 -5.69 46.23 -4.85
C ALA A 305 -6.54 47.34 -5.47
N ALA A 306 -5.95 48.50 -5.74
CA ALA A 306 -6.64 49.63 -6.37
C ALA A 306 -7.16 49.25 -7.76
N LYS A 307 -6.34 48.56 -8.56
CA LYS A 307 -6.73 48.05 -9.88
C LYS A 307 -7.86 47.02 -9.80
N HIS A 308 -7.80 46.10 -8.84
CA HIS A 308 -8.81 45.04 -8.67
C HIS A 308 -10.12 45.54 -8.06
N LYS A 309 -10.05 46.52 -7.14
CA LYS A 309 -11.22 47.19 -6.57
C LYS A 309 -11.99 47.97 -7.63
N ALA A 310 -11.29 48.59 -8.59
CA ALA A 310 -11.92 49.21 -9.76
C ALA A 310 -12.67 48.20 -10.65
N ALA A 311 -12.30 46.92 -10.60
CA ALA A 311 -12.98 45.81 -11.28
C ALA A 311 -14.01 45.07 -10.39
N GLY A 312 -14.35 45.60 -9.22
CA GLY A 312 -15.33 45.01 -8.30
C GLY A 312 -14.82 43.87 -7.41
N ASN A 313 -13.52 43.59 -7.38
CA ASN A 313 -12.92 42.52 -6.58
C ASN A 313 -12.34 43.05 -5.26
N GLY A 314 -12.62 42.38 -4.12
CA GLY A 314 -12.09 42.80 -2.81
C GLY A 314 -10.60 42.45 -2.60
N PHE A 315 -9.97 43.08 -1.61
CA PHE A 315 -8.57 42.88 -1.21
C PHE A 315 -8.46 42.08 0.10
N GLY A 316 -7.47 41.19 0.23
CA GLY A 316 -7.38 40.19 1.32
C GLY A 316 -6.92 40.70 2.69
N LEU A 317 -7.15 41.97 3.03
CA LEU A 317 -6.82 42.51 4.35
C LEU A 317 -7.87 42.07 5.38
N VAL A 318 -7.43 41.44 6.46
CA VAL A 318 -8.29 40.85 7.51
C VAL A 318 -7.86 41.29 8.91
N ASP A 319 -8.78 41.21 9.87
CA ASP A 319 -8.56 41.45 11.30
C ASP A 319 -9.07 40.27 12.15
N GLY A 320 -8.94 40.36 13.47
CA GLY A 320 -9.34 39.29 14.38
C GLY A 320 -10.84 38.91 14.32
N GLY A 321 -11.72 39.81 13.87
CA GLY A 321 -13.15 39.55 13.72
C GLY A 321 -13.53 38.91 12.39
N SER A 322 -12.58 38.80 11.46
CA SER A 322 -12.83 38.36 10.09
C SER A 322 -13.00 36.84 9.96
N VAL A 323 -13.64 36.42 8.86
CA VAL A 323 -13.53 35.07 8.27
C VAL A 323 -12.73 35.23 6.99
N THR A 324 -11.67 34.46 6.83
CA THR A 324 -10.73 34.66 5.71
C THR A 324 -11.26 34.07 4.42
N ARG A 325 -10.67 34.51 3.31
CA ARG A 325 -10.74 33.78 2.04
C ARG A 325 -10.01 32.44 2.15
N THR A 326 -10.19 31.61 1.13
CA THR A 326 -9.49 30.32 1.04
C THR A 326 -7.98 30.52 0.97
N LEU A 327 -7.24 29.82 1.85
CA LEU A 327 -5.80 29.66 1.75
C LEU A 327 -5.47 28.86 0.50
N SER A 328 -4.88 29.51 -0.49
CA SER A 328 -4.61 28.95 -1.82
C SER A 328 -3.18 28.44 -1.96
N ALA A 329 -2.95 27.51 -2.89
CA ALA A 329 -1.60 27.00 -3.17
C ALA A 329 -0.63 28.08 -3.69
N ARG A 330 -1.11 29.30 -3.99
CA ARG A 330 -0.30 30.46 -4.37
C ARG A 330 0.08 31.36 -3.19
N TYR A 331 -0.45 31.11 -1.99
CA TYR A 331 -0.22 31.92 -0.80
C TYR A 331 1.26 32.12 -0.48
N TYR A 332 2.10 31.11 -0.78
CA TYR A 332 3.55 31.19 -0.56
C TYR A 332 4.24 32.34 -1.32
N LYS A 333 3.64 32.85 -2.41
CA LYS A 333 4.23 33.91 -3.25
C LYS A 333 4.26 35.25 -2.53
N ASP A 334 3.09 35.73 -2.11
CA ASP A 334 2.93 37.07 -1.52
C ASP A 334 1.93 37.12 -0.35
N GLY A 335 1.17 36.06 -0.12
CA GLY A 335 0.15 35.96 0.93
C GLY A 335 -1.06 36.87 0.72
N SER A 336 -1.26 37.39 -0.51
CA SER A 336 -2.26 38.42 -0.83
C SER A 336 -3.70 38.03 -0.54
N GLU A 337 -4.01 36.73 -0.43
CA GLU A 337 -5.34 36.24 -0.09
C GLU A 337 -5.72 36.50 1.37
N ILE A 338 -4.73 36.53 2.28
CA ILE A 338 -4.93 36.67 3.72
C ILE A 338 -3.76 37.47 4.33
N LEU A 339 -3.97 38.77 4.50
CA LEU A 339 -3.04 39.71 5.13
C LEU A 339 -3.63 40.21 6.45
N VAL A 340 -2.96 39.90 7.56
CA VAL A 340 -3.40 40.27 8.91
C VAL A 340 -3.02 41.72 9.19
N SER A 341 -4.02 42.54 9.52
CA SER A 341 -3.83 43.92 9.98
C SER A 341 -3.06 43.94 11.30
N GLN A 342 -2.05 44.81 11.39
CA GLN A 342 -1.28 45.06 12.61
C GLN A 342 -1.62 46.44 13.22
N GLY A 343 -2.82 46.94 12.92
CA GLY A 343 -3.24 48.31 13.22
C GLY A 343 -2.85 49.31 12.13
N THR A 344 -3.25 50.57 12.32
CA THR A 344 -3.12 51.62 11.28
C THR A 344 -1.69 52.11 11.05
N ARG A 345 -0.78 51.86 11.99
CA ARG A 345 0.60 52.36 11.95
C ARG A 345 1.62 51.36 11.41
N LYS A 346 1.22 50.11 11.20
CA LYS A 346 2.11 49.03 10.74
C LYS A 346 1.61 48.46 9.42
N ARG A 347 2.55 48.02 8.58
CA ARG A 347 2.22 47.25 7.38
C ARG A 347 1.57 45.92 7.81
N PRO A 348 0.64 45.36 7.04
CA PRO A 348 0.08 44.06 7.39
C PRO A 348 1.14 42.96 7.28
N ARG A 349 0.85 41.81 7.88
CA ARG A 349 1.70 40.62 7.84
C ARG A 349 0.99 39.45 7.18
N ARG A 350 1.77 38.48 6.73
CA ARG A 350 1.26 37.15 6.39
C ARG A 350 0.96 36.37 7.66
N LEU A 351 0.17 35.31 7.52
CA LEU A 351 0.04 34.27 8.54
C LEU A 351 1.38 33.53 8.70
N THR A 352 1.69 33.09 9.91
CA THR A 352 2.78 32.13 10.13
C THR A 352 2.36 30.72 9.69
N PRO A 353 3.29 29.79 9.42
CA PRO A 353 2.94 28.39 9.19
C PRO A 353 2.11 27.76 10.33
N ARG A 354 2.37 28.12 11.59
CA ARG A 354 1.57 27.68 12.75
C ARG A 354 0.13 28.20 12.68
N GLU A 355 -0.05 29.49 12.36
CA GLU A 355 -1.39 30.07 12.16
C GLU A 355 -2.11 29.42 10.98
N CYS A 356 -1.41 29.07 9.89
CA CYS A 356 -1.98 28.29 8.78
C CYS A 356 -2.41 26.89 9.22
N ALA A 357 -1.63 26.21 10.07
CA ALA A 357 -2.00 24.91 10.63
C ALA A 357 -3.31 25.02 11.44
N ARG A 358 -3.39 26.00 12.34
CA ARG A 358 -4.60 26.32 13.13
C ARG A 358 -5.80 26.69 12.24
N LEU A 359 -5.58 27.48 11.18
CA LEU A 359 -6.61 27.87 10.20
C LEU A 359 -7.19 26.65 9.44
N MET A 360 -6.41 25.58 9.29
CA MET A 360 -6.85 24.32 8.68
C MET A 360 -7.37 23.31 9.72
N GLY A 361 -7.31 23.66 11.02
CA GLY A 361 -7.79 22.84 12.13
C GLY A 361 -6.81 21.78 12.63
N PHE A 362 -5.53 21.86 12.26
CA PHE A 362 -4.49 21.02 12.86
C PHE A 362 -4.18 21.49 14.29
N PRO A 363 -3.85 20.57 15.22
CA PRO A 363 -3.55 20.91 16.61
C PRO A 363 -2.21 21.65 16.74
N ASP A 364 -2.01 22.37 17.84
CA ASP A 364 -0.75 23.08 18.12
C ASP A 364 0.44 22.12 18.30
N THR A 365 0.18 20.84 18.62
CA THR A 365 1.20 19.79 18.65
C THR A 365 1.68 19.34 17.27
N PHE A 366 1.01 19.77 16.19
CA PHE A 366 1.37 19.40 14.82
C PHE A 366 2.75 19.95 14.46
N ARG A 367 3.68 19.07 14.07
CA ARG A 367 5.06 19.39 13.73
C ARG A 367 5.17 19.84 12.28
N ILE A 368 5.96 20.89 12.03
CA ILE A 368 6.17 21.48 10.70
C ILE A 368 7.66 21.36 10.33
N PRO A 369 8.14 20.22 9.82
CA PRO A 369 9.57 19.95 9.59
C PRO A 369 10.09 20.47 8.25
N VAL A 370 9.35 21.40 7.62
CA VAL A 370 9.63 21.94 6.28
C VAL A 370 9.72 23.47 6.32
N SER A 371 10.22 24.09 5.26
CA SER A 371 10.32 25.54 5.17
C SER A 371 8.94 26.21 5.11
N ASP A 372 8.87 27.50 5.48
CA ASP A 372 7.64 28.28 5.42
C ASP A 372 6.94 28.17 4.05
N THR A 373 7.71 28.27 2.95
CA THR A 373 7.20 28.14 1.57
C THR A 373 6.48 26.81 1.33
N GLN A 374 7.10 25.70 1.74
CA GLN A 374 6.51 24.37 1.60
C GLN A 374 5.31 24.21 2.52
N ALA A 375 5.40 24.66 3.77
CA ALA A 375 4.30 24.62 4.72
C ALA A 375 3.05 25.34 4.19
N TYR A 376 3.21 26.54 3.59
CA TYR A 376 2.08 27.25 2.98
C TYR A 376 1.41 26.45 1.85
N GLN A 377 2.19 25.78 1.00
CA GLN A 377 1.64 24.94 -0.07
C GLN A 377 0.88 23.74 0.50
N LEU A 378 1.47 23.04 1.48
CA LEU A 378 0.89 21.85 2.10
C LEU A 378 -0.42 22.16 2.84
N PHE A 379 -0.46 23.24 3.65
CA PHE A 379 -1.70 23.65 4.31
C PHE A 379 -2.75 24.11 3.32
N ALA A 380 -2.35 24.80 2.24
CA ALA A 380 -3.29 25.23 1.22
C ALA A 380 -3.95 24.09 0.44
N THR A 381 -3.31 22.92 0.33
CA THR A 381 -3.86 21.73 -0.31
C THR A 381 -4.56 20.77 0.65
N SER A 382 -4.53 21.04 1.97
CA SER A 382 -5.11 20.16 2.98
C SER A 382 -6.63 20.28 3.08
N ALA A 383 -7.27 19.24 3.62
CA ALA A 383 -8.66 19.30 4.06
C ALA A 383 -8.80 20.05 5.40
N ILE A 384 -10.00 20.54 5.73
CA ILE A 384 -10.30 21.12 7.06
C ILE A 384 -10.54 19.96 8.04
N VAL A 385 -9.60 19.73 8.95
CA VAL A 385 -9.61 18.60 9.89
C VAL A 385 -10.92 18.47 10.68
N PRO A 386 -11.44 19.52 11.37
CA PRO A 386 -12.67 19.39 12.14
C PRO A 386 -13.92 19.15 11.26
N MET A 387 -13.93 19.67 10.03
CA MET A 387 -15.00 19.39 9.07
C MET A 387 -14.97 17.92 8.65
N ILE A 388 -13.79 17.37 8.36
CA ILE A 388 -13.65 15.94 8.05
C ILE A 388 -14.04 15.09 9.26
N SER A 389 -13.64 15.46 10.47
CA SER A 389 -14.03 14.73 11.69
C SER A 389 -15.55 14.66 11.88
N ALA A 390 -16.27 15.76 11.65
CA ALA A 390 -17.74 15.78 11.71
C ALA A 390 -18.39 14.86 10.66
N VAL A 391 -17.82 14.81 9.45
CA VAL A 391 -18.29 13.92 8.37
C VAL A 391 -17.93 12.46 8.66
N ALA A 392 -16.70 12.21 9.13
CA ALA A 392 -16.24 10.87 9.52
C ALA A 392 -17.16 10.27 10.57
N LYS A 393 -17.61 11.06 11.57
CA LYS A 393 -18.60 10.60 12.56
C LYS A 393 -19.89 10.09 11.91
N CYS A 394 -20.40 10.80 10.89
CA CYS A 394 -21.61 10.39 10.16
C CYS A 394 -21.37 9.11 9.35
N VAL A 395 -20.21 9.00 8.69
CA VAL A 395 -19.84 7.81 7.91
C VAL A 395 -19.68 6.59 8.82
N VAL A 396 -18.92 6.71 9.90
CA VAL A 396 -18.62 5.61 10.83
C VAL A 396 -19.88 5.10 11.52
N SER A 397 -20.82 5.98 11.87
CA SER A 397 -22.10 5.58 12.48
C SER A 397 -23.00 4.77 11.53
N ASN A 398 -22.70 4.77 10.22
CA ASN A 398 -23.41 4.03 9.18
C ASN A 398 -22.56 2.91 8.57
N LEU A 399 -21.39 2.59 9.16
CA LEU A 399 -20.69 1.38 8.79
C LEU A 399 -21.49 0.17 9.27
N PRO A 400 -21.51 -0.95 8.51
CA PRO A 400 -22.05 -2.19 9.04
C PRO A 400 -21.30 -2.53 10.33
N GLU A 401 -22.00 -3.14 11.30
CA GLU A 401 -21.31 -3.75 12.45
C GLU A 401 -20.16 -4.58 11.89
N ALA A 402 -18.95 -4.32 12.39
CA ALA A 402 -17.78 -5.03 11.93
C ALA A 402 -18.07 -6.52 12.05
N THR A 403 -18.32 -7.21 10.93
CA THR A 403 -18.12 -8.65 10.89
C THR A 403 -16.68 -8.80 11.29
N PRO A 404 -16.36 -9.39 12.46
CA PRO A 404 -14.99 -9.64 12.77
C PRO A 404 -14.46 -10.44 11.58
N MET A 405 -13.43 -9.90 10.90
CA MET A 405 -12.47 -10.75 10.20
C MET A 405 -12.25 -11.94 11.13
N PRO A 406 -12.36 -13.20 10.67
CA PRO A 406 -12.18 -14.34 11.55
C PRO A 406 -10.83 -14.15 12.23
N ASN A 407 -10.88 -13.68 13.47
CA ASN A 407 -9.74 -13.68 14.36
C ASN A 407 -9.48 -15.16 14.50
N TYR A 408 -8.48 -15.66 13.76
CA TYR A 408 -7.92 -16.95 14.06
C TYR A 408 -7.16 -16.78 15.37
N THR A 409 -7.91 -16.65 16.46
CA THR A 409 -7.37 -16.73 17.81
C THR A 409 -6.98 -18.18 17.98
N ILE A 410 -5.69 -18.47 17.84
CA ILE A 410 -5.15 -19.79 18.12
C ILE A 410 -5.58 -20.15 19.56
N PRO A 411 -6.36 -21.22 19.75
CA PRO A 411 -6.81 -21.60 21.09
C PRO A 411 -5.59 -21.81 21.99
N TYR A 412 -5.67 -21.36 23.25
CA TYR A 412 -4.66 -21.65 24.25
C TYR A 412 -4.43 -23.18 24.31
N GLY A 413 -3.22 -23.63 23.98
CA GLY A 413 -2.88 -25.05 23.85
C GLY A 413 -3.03 -25.67 22.44
N ALA A 414 -2.99 -24.89 21.36
CA ALA A 414 -3.10 -25.40 19.98
C ALA A 414 -1.98 -26.37 19.52
N PHE A 415 -0.85 -26.40 20.22
CA PHE A 415 0.25 -27.34 19.98
C PHE A 415 0.50 -28.23 21.21
N PRO A 416 -0.46 -29.08 21.61
CA PRO A 416 -0.23 -29.97 22.73
C PRO A 416 0.85 -30.99 22.35
N SER A 417 1.81 -31.22 23.25
CA SER A 417 2.91 -32.17 23.07
C SER A 417 2.43 -33.63 23.10
N ASN A 418 1.25 -33.89 23.68
CA ASN A 418 0.64 -35.20 23.84
C ASN A 418 -0.80 -35.23 23.29
N GLY A 419 -1.26 -36.38 22.78
CA GLY A 419 -2.64 -36.57 22.31
C GLY A 419 -2.81 -36.57 20.78
N ASN A 420 -4.06 -36.46 20.33
CA ASN A 420 -4.44 -36.46 18.90
C ASN A 420 -3.90 -35.24 18.15
N TRP A 421 -3.74 -35.36 16.81
CA TRP A 421 -3.31 -34.24 15.97
C TRP A 421 -4.33 -33.10 15.99
N THR A 422 -3.88 -31.87 16.22
CA THR A 422 -4.73 -30.68 16.11
C THR A 422 -4.84 -30.22 14.66
N ARG A 423 -5.85 -29.41 14.35
CA ARG A 423 -6.03 -28.87 13.00
C ARG A 423 -4.80 -28.06 12.57
N GLU A 424 -4.30 -27.22 13.46
CA GLU A 424 -3.12 -26.35 13.28
C GLU A 424 -1.86 -27.16 12.96
N GLN A 425 -1.63 -28.27 13.69
CA GLN A 425 -0.53 -29.19 13.42
C GLN A 425 -0.65 -29.83 12.03
N LEU A 426 -1.87 -30.17 11.60
CA LEU A 426 -2.14 -30.76 10.29
C LEU A 426 -1.99 -29.76 9.15
N VAL A 427 -2.41 -28.50 9.34
CA VAL A 427 -2.22 -27.39 8.40
C VAL A 427 -0.74 -27.19 8.09
N LEU A 428 0.09 -27.05 9.14
CA LEU A 428 1.55 -26.91 8.99
C LEU A 428 2.21 -28.16 8.38
N ALA A 429 1.73 -29.35 8.73
CA ALA A 429 2.20 -30.60 8.11
C ALA A 429 1.85 -30.65 6.62
N PHE A 430 0.63 -30.27 6.23
CA PHE A 430 0.22 -30.23 4.83
C PHE A 430 1.03 -29.22 4.02
N TYR A 431 1.29 -28.04 4.58
CA TYR A 431 2.16 -27.03 3.97
C TYR A 431 3.58 -27.56 3.72
N LEU A 432 4.18 -28.25 4.70
CA LEU A 432 5.50 -28.87 4.54
C LEU A 432 5.47 -30.01 3.51
N TYR A 433 4.40 -30.81 3.47
CA TYR A 433 4.21 -31.85 2.46
C TYR A 433 4.28 -31.24 1.05
N CYS A 434 3.56 -30.16 0.77
CA CYS A 434 3.55 -29.51 -0.54
C CYS A 434 4.96 -29.10 -1.02
N GLN A 435 5.86 -28.74 -0.11
CA GLN A 435 7.21 -28.25 -0.41
C GLN A 435 8.31 -29.32 -0.38
N THR A 436 7.99 -30.56 0.04
CA THR A 436 8.99 -31.61 0.25
C THR A 436 8.87 -32.70 -0.81
N PRO A 437 9.91 -32.97 -1.63
CA PRO A 437 9.89 -34.05 -2.61
C PRO A 437 9.56 -35.40 -1.97
N PHE A 438 8.87 -36.29 -2.70
CA PHE A 438 8.37 -37.57 -2.17
C PHE A 438 9.49 -38.42 -1.53
N GLY A 439 10.64 -38.55 -2.19
CA GLY A 439 11.80 -39.28 -1.68
C GLY A 439 12.46 -38.70 -0.42
N LYS A 440 12.04 -37.50 0.03
CA LYS A 440 12.56 -36.81 1.21
C LYS A 440 11.57 -36.79 2.39
N LEU A 441 10.46 -37.53 2.31
CA LEU A 441 9.44 -37.63 3.36
C LEU A 441 9.84 -38.63 4.48
N HIS A 442 11.00 -38.40 5.13
CA HIS A 442 11.52 -39.29 6.17
C HIS A 442 12.01 -38.53 7.40
N LYS A 443 12.02 -39.21 8.56
CA LYS A 443 12.36 -38.63 9.88
C LYS A 443 13.73 -37.94 9.99
N ALA A 444 14.65 -38.22 9.07
CA ALA A 444 15.99 -37.63 9.02
C ALA A 444 16.06 -36.34 8.19
N ASN A 445 14.96 -35.92 7.55
CA ASN A 445 14.90 -34.66 6.83
C ASN A 445 14.98 -33.48 7.82
N PRO A 446 15.92 -32.53 7.65
CA PRO A 446 16.08 -31.38 8.54
C PRO A 446 14.81 -30.52 8.70
N ASP A 447 14.03 -30.31 7.65
CA ASP A 447 12.81 -29.50 7.70
C ASP A 447 11.72 -30.20 8.53
N ILE A 448 11.64 -31.54 8.43
CA ILE A 448 10.73 -32.37 9.24
C ILE A 448 11.16 -32.35 10.71
N ILE A 449 12.46 -32.46 11.00
CA ILE A 449 12.98 -32.39 12.37
C ILE A 449 12.64 -31.04 13.00
N LYS A 450 12.91 -29.95 12.27
CA LYS A 450 12.66 -28.58 12.71
C LYS A 450 11.18 -28.36 13.01
N LEU A 451 10.30 -28.64 12.05
CA LEU A 451 8.86 -28.41 12.23
C LEU A 451 8.29 -29.31 13.33
N SER A 452 8.71 -30.57 13.41
CA SER A 452 8.22 -31.49 14.45
C SER A 452 8.51 -30.96 15.86
N THR A 453 9.69 -30.39 16.08
CA THR A 453 10.07 -29.77 17.35
C THR A 453 9.17 -28.58 17.68
N GLN A 454 8.92 -27.72 16.70
CA GLN A 454 8.11 -26.51 16.86
C GLN A 454 6.65 -26.78 17.19
N ILE A 455 6.08 -27.86 16.63
CA ILE A 455 4.66 -28.19 16.84
C ILE A 455 4.43 -29.23 17.94
N GLY A 456 5.47 -29.58 18.71
CA GLY A 456 5.39 -30.55 19.80
C GLY A 456 5.19 -32.01 19.36
N ARG A 457 5.80 -32.42 18.24
CA ARG A 457 5.71 -33.79 17.68
C ARG A 457 7.09 -34.42 17.45
N THR A 458 7.13 -35.74 17.31
CA THR A 458 8.38 -36.43 16.94
C THR A 458 8.62 -36.37 15.42
N PRO A 459 9.87 -36.34 14.94
CA PRO A 459 10.17 -36.37 13.50
C PRO A 459 9.56 -37.58 12.78
N SER A 460 9.48 -38.73 13.47
CA SER A 460 8.84 -39.94 12.94
C SER A 460 7.32 -39.76 12.78
N ALA A 461 6.65 -39.15 13.77
CA ALA A 461 5.21 -38.89 13.70
C ALA A 461 4.86 -37.92 12.56
N LEU A 462 5.63 -36.84 12.41
CA LEU A 462 5.44 -35.89 11.32
C LEU A 462 5.73 -36.53 9.95
N ALA A 463 6.83 -37.28 9.81
CA ALA A 463 7.12 -37.99 8.56
C ALA A 463 6.00 -38.95 8.14
N MET A 464 5.46 -39.74 9.09
CA MET A 464 4.30 -40.60 8.84
C MET A 464 3.08 -39.79 8.41
N LYS A 465 2.86 -38.61 9.01
CA LYS A 465 1.75 -37.73 8.64
C LYS A 465 1.88 -37.17 7.22
N LEU A 466 3.09 -36.81 6.78
CA LEU A 466 3.32 -36.40 5.39
C LEU A 466 3.08 -37.55 4.40
N VAL A 467 3.45 -38.77 4.78
CA VAL A 467 3.17 -39.98 3.97
C VAL A 467 1.67 -40.29 3.91
N ASN A 468 0.90 -39.97 4.95
CA ASN A 468 -0.57 -40.04 4.89
C ASN A 468 -1.13 -39.06 3.84
N PHE A 469 -0.67 -37.81 3.82
CA PHE A 469 -1.08 -36.86 2.76
C PHE A 469 -0.66 -37.35 1.37
N ALA A 470 0.53 -37.95 1.25
CA ALA A 470 0.95 -38.56 -0.01
C ALA A 470 0.03 -39.70 -0.48
N SER A 471 -0.64 -40.41 0.44
CA SER A 471 -1.62 -41.46 0.09
C SER A 471 -2.97 -40.90 -0.40
N LEU A 472 -3.23 -39.60 -0.18
CA LEU A 472 -4.42 -38.90 -0.65
C LEU A 472 -4.18 -38.19 -1.99
N ASP A 473 -2.92 -38.07 -2.44
CA ASP A 473 -2.56 -37.44 -3.71
C ASP A 473 -2.81 -38.38 -4.90
N PRO A 474 -3.75 -38.04 -5.80
CA PRO A 474 -4.04 -38.85 -6.98
C PRO A 474 -2.81 -39.07 -7.88
N SER A 475 -1.90 -38.10 -7.95
CA SER A 475 -0.67 -38.21 -8.75
C SER A 475 0.25 -39.31 -8.21
N ILE A 476 0.29 -39.50 -6.89
CA ILE A 476 1.09 -40.55 -6.25
C ILE A 476 0.38 -41.90 -6.36
N THR A 477 -0.91 -41.99 -6.03
CA THR A 477 -1.64 -43.26 -6.05
C THR A 477 -1.74 -43.86 -7.45
N ASN A 478 -1.89 -43.02 -8.48
CA ASN A 478 -1.97 -43.46 -9.88
C ASN A 478 -0.62 -43.90 -10.45
N SER A 479 0.50 -43.53 -9.82
CA SER A 479 1.86 -43.95 -10.23
C SER A 479 2.23 -45.38 -9.81
N GLY A 480 1.33 -46.10 -9.14
CA GLY A 480 1.58 -47.44 -8.59
C GLY A 480 2.32 -47.44 -7.24
N ARG A 481 2.73 -46.27 -6.74
CA ARG A 481 3.33 -46.09 -5.40
C ARG A 481 2.21 -46.05 -4.35
N LYS A 482 2.31 -46.88 -3.30
CA LYS A 482 1.34 -46.90 -2.18
C LYS A 482 1.92 -46.19 -0.96
N GLY A 483 1.22 -45.18 -0.46
CA GLY A 483 1.46 -44.62 0.89
C GLY A 483 0.96 -45.56 1.99
N LEU A 484 1.07 -45.13 3.26
CA LEU A 484 0.48 -45.85 4.40
C LEU A 484 -1.06 -45.89 4.24
N SER A 485 -1.68 -47.04 4.49
CA SER A 485 -3.13 -47.28 4.30
C SER A 485 -4.03 -46.59 5.36
N SER A 486 -3.52 -45.61 6.10
CA SER A 486 -4.10 -45.10 7.35
C SER A 486 -4.24 -43.57 7.39
N ALA A 487 -4.58 -42.92 6.27
CA ALA A 487 -4.96 -41.51 6.29
C ALA A 487 -6.26 -41.33 7.10
N SER A 488 -6.21 -40.49 8.13
CA SER A 488 -7.36 -40.28 9.04
C SER A 488 -8.45 -39.43 8.37
N LYS A 489 -9.65 -39.40 8.98
CA LYS A 489 -10.75 -38.52 8.52
C LYS A 489 -10.36 -37.04 8.54
N GLN A 490 -9.52 -36.62 9.51
CA GLN A 490 -9.00 -35.26 9.59
C GLN A 490 -7.95 -34.98 8.49
N ASP A 491 -7.09 -35.95 8.17
CA ASP A 491 -6.11 -35.81 7.08
C ASP A 491 -6.83 -35.56 5.74
N LYS A 492 -7.95 -36.28 5.50
CA LYS A 492 -8.80 -36.07 4.32
C LYS A 492 -9.47 -34.71 4.30
N ALA A 493 -10.01 -34.26 5.43
CA ALA A 493 -10.64 -32.94 5.53
C ALA A 493 -9.66 -31.81 5.18
N ILE A 494 -8.44 -31.86 5.73
CA ILE A 494 -7.38 -30.87 5.45
C ILE A 494 -6.93 -30.93 3.98
N TRP A 495 -6.79 -32.15 3.43
CA TRP A 495 -6.50 -32.33 2.03
C TRP A 495 -7.57 -31.68 1.14
N ASP A 496 -8.85 -31.98 1.37
CA ASP A 496 -9.96 -31.46 0.55
C ASP A 496 -10.12 -29.95 0.70
N GLU A 497 -9.99 -29.44 1.93
CA GLU A 497 -10.07 -28.01 2.26
C GLU A 497 -9.03 -27.19 1.49
N PHE A 498 -7.76 -27.61 1.53
CA PHE A 498 -6.68 -26.78 0.97
C PHE A 498 -6.32 -27.11 -0.47
N ASN A 499 -6.66 -28.31 -0.95
CA ASN A 499 -6.59 -28.60 -2.39
C ASN A 499 -7.64 -27.80 -3.18
N SER A 500 -8.73 -27.37 -2.53
CA SER A 500 -9.75 -26.49 -3.12
C SER A 500 -9.52 -25.00 -2.86
N ASN A 501 -8.69 -24.62 -1.88
CA ASN A 501 -8.39 -23.23 -1.54
C ASN A 501 -6.93 -23.01 -1.05
N TRP A 502 -6.01 -22.94 -2.00
CA TRP A 502 -4.56 -22.80 -1.78
C TRP A 502 -4.13 -21.46 -1.15
N GLU A 503 -4.91 -20.41 -1.37
CA GLU A 503 -4.62 -19.08 -0.83
C GLU A 503 -4.87 -19.02 0.67
N THR A 504 -5.99 -19.61 1.12
CA THR A 504 -6.31 -19.73 2.54
C THR A 504 -5.27 -20.57 3.28
N LEU A 505 -4.79 -21.67 2.68
CA LEU A 505 -3.71 -22.49 3.26
C LEU A 505 -2.48 -21.65 3.60
N THR A 506 -2.03 -20.85 2.63
CA THR A 506 -0.76 -20.14 2.76
C THR A 506 -0.86 -19.02 3.78
N ILE A 507 -1.99 -18.30 3.79
CA ILE A 507 -2.26 -17.25 4.79
C ILE A 507 -2.30 -17.84 6.20
N GLU A 508 -3.04 -18.93 6.39
CA GLU A 508 -3.20 -19.57 7.68
C GLU A 508 -1.87 -20.16 8.20
N CYS A 509 -1.09 -20.78 7.32
CA CYS A 509 0.23 -21.31 7.68
C CYS A 509 1.22 -20.22 8.10
N GLU A 510 1.25 -19.08 7.39
CA GLU A 510 2.16 -17.99 7.75
C GLU A 510 1.76 -17.36 9.10
N GLN A 511 0.47 -17.23 9.39
CA GLN A 511 0.00 -16.80 10.70
C GLN A 511 0.43 -17.78 11.82
N LEU A 512 0.24 -19.08 11.59
CA LEU A 512 0.68 -20.13 12.53
C LEU A 512 2.20 -20.11 12.77
N ARG A 513 3.00 -19.91 11.72
CA ARG A 513 4.47 -19.83 11.83
C ARG A 513 4.95 -18.59 12.57
N GLN A 514 4.31 -17.44 12.37
CA GLN A 514 4.64 -16.22 13.10
C GLN A 514 4.44 -16.38 14.61
N VAL A 515 3.38 -17.09 15.02
CA VAL A 515 3.11 -17.35 16.44
C VAL A 515 4.16 -18.31 17.04
N ILE A 516 4.51 -19.38 16.32
CA ILE A 516 5.58 -20.32 16.72
C ILE A 516 6.93 -19.60 16.88
N GLU A 517 7.23 -18.61 16.02
CA GLU A 517 8.46 -17.84 16.06
C GLU A 517 8.46 -16.76 17.17
N GLN A 518 7.29 -16.32 17.67
CA GLN A 518 7.19 -15.37 18.79
C GLN A 518 7.34 -16.02 20.17
N GLU A 519 7.00 -17.30 20.33
CA GLU A 519 7.18 -18.03 21.60
C GLU A 519 8.61 -18.56 21.81
N GLY A 520 9.42 -18.64 20.74
CA GLY A 520 10.83 -18.99 20.82
C GLY A 520 11.70 -17.74 20.69
N GLU A 521 12.38 -17.33 21.75
CA GLU A 521 13.42 -16.28 21.69
C GLU A 521 14.49 -16.65 20.63
N LYS A 522 14.32 -16.18 19.40
CA LYS A 522 15.38 -16.07 18.40
C LYS A 522 14.93 -15.18 17.25
N ALA A 523 15.85 -14.30 16.85
CA ALA A 523 15.69 -13.39 15.72
C ALA A 523 15.23 -14.11 14.45
N PRO A 524 14.47 -13.41 13.56
CA PRO A 524 14.07 -13.96 12.27
C PRO A 524 15.29 -14.48 11.50
N PRO A 525 15.13 -15.50 10.64
CA PRO A 525 16.25 -16.09 9.89
C PRO A 525 17.03 -15.02 9.13
N SER A 526 18.36 -15.08 9.16
CA SER A 526 19.22 -14.19 8.36
C SER A 526 18.92 -14.36 6.87
N LEU A 527 18.88 -13.22 6.16
CA LEU A 527 18.54 -13.07 4.75
C LEU A 527 19.58 -13.66 3.77
N GLU A 528 20.50 -14.51 4.22
CA GLU A 528 21.68 -14.94 3.46
C GLU A 528 21.39 -15.98 2.35
N ALA A 529 20.12 -16.23 2.01
CA ALA A 529 19.74 -17.17 0.94
C ALA A 529 19.03 -16.52 -0.26
N LEU A 530 19.15 -15.19 -0.44
CA LEU A 530 18.48 -14.44 -1.51
C LEU A 530 19.50 -13.85 -2.48
N ASP A 531 19.78 -14.57 -3.57
CA ASP A 531 20.55 -14.04 -4.70
C ASP A 531 19.80 -12.86 -5.37
N ASN A 532 20.56 -11.79 -5.61
CA ASN A 532 20.32 -10.69 -6.55
C ASN A 532 19.08 -9.80 -6.36
N PHE A 533 18.96 -9.11 -5.22
CA PHE A 533 18.23 -7.83 -5.19
C PHE A 533 18.81 -6.90 -4.11
N ASP A 534 19.20 -5.70 -4.50
CA ASP A 534 19.63 -4.66 -3.57
C ASP A 534 18.39 -4.14 -2.81
N LEU A 535 18.31 -4.47 -1.52
CA LEU A 535 17.23 -4.06 -0.63
C LEU A 535 17.50 -2.71 0.04
N SER A 536 18.64 -2.07 -0.25
CA SER A 536 19.06 -0.80 0.38
C SER A 536 18.17 0.39 0.00
N ASP A 537 17.39 0.27 -1.07
CA ASP A 537 16.48 1.31 -1.58
C ASP A 537 15.04 1.22 -1.01
N TYR A 538 14.75 0.24 -0.14
CA TYR A 538 13.39 -0.04 0.33
C TYR A 538 13.25 0.15 1.84
N THR A 539 12.15 0.77 2.27
CA THR A 539 11.87 0.99 3.70
C THR A 539 11.61 -0.34 4.44
N GLY A 540 11.71 -0.35 5.78
CA GLY A 540 11.45 -1.54 6.61
C GLY A 540 10.07 -2.17 6.39
N GLU A 541 9.07 -1.38 6.01
CA GLU A 541 7.70 -1.82 5.69
C GLU A 541 7.58 -2.36 4.27
N THR A 542 8.23 -1.70 3.30
CA THR A 542 8.36 -2.23 1.93
C THR A 542 9.05 -3.59 1.95
N ARG A 543 10.02 -3.78 2.86
CA ARG A 543 10.65 -5.08 3.13
C ARG A 543 9.66 -6.11 3.67
N THR A 544 8.68 -5.77 4.52
CA THR A 544 7.70 -6.74 5.06
C THR A 544 6.67 -7.16 4.01
N THR A 545 6.16 -6.26 3.17
CA THR A 545 5.27 -6.59 2.04
C THR A 545 6.02 -7.37 0.96
N ILE A 546 7.24 -6.95 0.62
CA ILE A 546 8.15 -7.72 -0.23
C ILE A 546 8.41 -9.09 0.39
N VAL A 547 8.58 -9.21 1.71
CA VAL A 547 8.77 -10.50 2.40
C VAL A 547 7.50 -11.35 2.31
N GLN A 548 6.31 -10.82 2.58
CA GLN A 548 5.06 -11.60 2.46
C GLN A 548 4.78 -12.04 1.02
N GLN A 549 5.00 -11.15 0.05
CA GLN A 549 4.89 -11.46 -1.37
C GLN A 549 5.95 -12.48 -1.79
N ARG A 550 7.19 -12.34 -1.32
CA ARG A 550 8.28 -13.30 -1.55
C ARG A 550 7.98 -14.64 -0.90
N VAL A 551 7.40 -14.68 0.29
CA VAL A 551 7.03 -15.91 1.00
C VAL A 551 5.91 -16.64 0.23
N LYS A 552 4.88 -15.91 -0.23
CA LYS A 552 3.83 -16.45 -1.10
C LYS A 552 4.38 -16.98 -2.43
N GLN A 553 5.24 -16.21 -3.11
CA GLN A 553 5.92 -16.63 -4.34
C GLN A 553 6.89 -17.80 -4.09
N GLN A 554 7.57 -17.82 -2.95
CA GLN A 554 8.51 -18.86 -2.55
C GLN A 554 7.76 -20.16 -2.23
N PHE A 555 6.57 -20.10 -1.62
CA PHE A 555 5.73 -21.27 -1.46
C PHE A 555 5.42 -21.91 -2.82
N PHE A 556 4.86 -21.13 -3.75
CA PHE A 556 4.54 -21.61 -5.09
C PHE A 556 5.78 -22.19 -5.78
N ARG A 557 6.90 -21.44 -5.76
CA ARG A 557 8.16 -21.87 -6.36
C ARG A 557 8.66 -23.19 -5.76
N ARG A 558 8.71 -23.30 -4.44
CA ARG A 558 9.17 -24.51 -3.74
C ARG A 558 8.26 -25.69 -4.04
N ALA A 559 6.94 -25.49 -4.02
CA ALA A 559 5.97 -26.53 -4.30
C ALA A 559 6.12 -27.07 -5.73
N VAL A 560 6.20 -26.18 -6.73
CA VAL A 560 6.38 -26.55 -8.14
C VAL A 560 7.70 -27.30 -8.33
N LEU A 561 8.83 -26.72 -7.89
CA LEU A 561 10.13 -27.39 -8.05
C LEU A 561 10.20 -28.73 -7.33
N ALA A 562 9.64 -28.82 -6.12
CA ALA A 562 9.58 -30.08 -5.38
C ALA A 562 8.72 -31.13 -6.11
N SER A 563 7.68 -30.70 -6.83
CA SER A 563 6.84 -31.56 -7.64
C SER A 563 7.58 -32.18 -8.84
N TYR A 564 8.46 -31.40 -9.47
CA TYR A 564 9.29 -31.85 -10.60
C TYR A 564 10.64 -32.45 -10.16
N GLY A 565 10.84 -32.68 -8.86
CA GLY A 565 12.10 -33.21 -8.31
C GLY A 565 13.31 -32.29 -8.56
N GLY A 566 13.08 -30.99 -8.72
CA GLY A 566 14.10 -29.99 -8.99
C GLY A 566 14.70 -30.11 -10.39
N LYS A 567 13.89 -30.47 -11.40
CA LYS A 567 14.34 -30.57 -12.80
C LYS A 567 13.40 -29.83 -13.73
N CYS A 568 13.94 -29.21 -14.79
CA CYS A 568 13.12 -28.63 -15.84
C CYS A 568 12.37 -29.74 -16.59
N CYS A 569 11.06 -29.59 -16.78
CA CYS A 569 10.21 -30.59 -17.42
C CYS A 569 10.43 -30.75 -18.93
N ILE A 570 11.24 -29.88 -19.55
CA ILE A 570 11.57 -29.95 -20.98
C ILE A 570 13.04 -30.30 -21.21
N SER A 571 13.97 -29.52 -20.64
CA SER A 571 15.41 -29.72 -20.86
C SER A 571 16.06 -30.69 -19.87
N GLY A 572 15.40 -31.05 -18.78
CA GLY A 572 15.99 -31.86 -17.71
C GLY A 572 17.08 -31.16 -16.89
N VAL A 573 17.32 -29.86 -17.11
CA VAL A 573 18.27 -29.06 -16.31
C VAL A 573 17.95 -29.20 -14.83
N THR A 574 18.96 -29.39 -13.99
CA THR A 574 18.81 -29.62 -12.54
C THR A 574 19.45 -28.54 -11.67
N ASP A 575 20.20 -27.61 -12.29
CA ASP A 575 20.81 -26.48 -11.58
C ASP A 575 19.71 -25.51 -11.11
N PRO A 576 19.50 -25.32 -9.79
CA PRO A 576 18.42 -24.50 -9.27
C PRO A 576 18.43 -23.04 -9.74
N ARG A 577 19.60 -22.51 -10.15
CA ARG A 577 19.74 -21.15 -10.69
C ARG A 577 19.16 -21.01 -12.09
N LEU A 578 18.99 -22.13 -12.78
CA LEU A 578 18.41 -22.23 -14.13
C LEU A 578 17.01 -22.84 -14.10
N LEU A 579 16.32 -22.79 -12.95
CA LEU A 579 14.96 -23.29 -12.78
C LEU A 579 14.01 -22.17 -12.38
N VAL A 580 12.94 -22.05 -13.16
CA VAL A 580 11.84 -21.12 -12.98
C VAL A 580 10.56 -21.93 -12.71
N ALA A 581 9.79 -21.51 -11.71
CA ALA A 581 8.43 -21.99 -11.52
C ALA A 581 7.50 -21.11 -12.34
N SER A 582 7.25 -21.50 -13.58
CA SER A 582 6.44 -20.76 -14.54
C SER A 582 4.96 -21.01 -14.32
N HIS A 583 4.15 -19.96 -14.39
CA HIS A 583 2.70 -20.09 -14.31
C HIS A 583 2.10 -20.50 -15.65
N ILE A 584 1.20 -21.48 -15.66
CA ILE A 584 0.46 -21.88 -16.86
C ILE A 584 -0.48 -20.75 -17.29
N VAL A 585 -1.23 -20.21 -16.34
CA VAL A 585 -2.01 -19.00 -16.49
C VAL A 585 -1.40 -17.93 -15.58
N ALA A 586 -0.99 -16.83 -16.19
CA ALA A 586 -0.23 -15.78 -15.52
C ALA A 586 -0.90 -15.27 -14.25
N TRP A 587 -0.05 -14.90 -13.28
CA TRP A 587 -0.44 -14.45 -11.94
C TRP A 587 -1.55 -13.40 -11.96
N HIS A 588 -1.48 -12.39 -12.82
CA HIS A 588 -2.47 -11.31 -12.89
C HIS A 588 -3.83 -11.75 -13.46
N VAL A 589 -3.89 -12.86 -14.20
CA VAL A 589 -5.07 -13.31 -14.96
C VAL A 589 -6.00 -14.21 -14.16
N ASP A 590 -5.47 -15.11 -13.31
CA ASP A 590 -6.28 -16.05 -12.53
C ASP A 590 -5.84 -16.08 -11.06
N LYS A 591 -6.50 -15.25 -10.26
CA LYS A 591 -6.15 -15.03 -8.85
C LYS A 591 -6.32 -16.29 -8.00
N SER A 592 -7.37 -17.06 -8.25
CA SER A 592 -7.71 -18.28 -7.51
C SER A 592 -6.65 -19.39 -7.63
N ASN A 593 -5.86 -19.35 -8.70
CA ASN A 593 -4.84 -20.35 -9.01
C ASN A 593 -3.39 -19.85 -8.84
N ARG A 594 -3.17 -18.66 -8.25
CA ARG A 594 -1.82 -18.07 -8.10
C ARG A 594 -0.86 -18.93 -7.27
N LEU A 595 -1.38 -19.49 -6.19
CA LEU A 595 -0.63 -20.34 -5.25
C LEU A 595 -0.87 -21.83 -5.49
N ASN A 596 -1.74 -22.18 -6.45
CA ASN A 596 -2.05 -23.56 -6.80
C ASN A 596 -0.88 -24.17 -7.58
N PRO A 597 -0.16 -25.19 -7.04
CA PRO A 597 0.97 -25.80 -7.74
C PRO A 597 0.58 -26.46 -9.08
N ARG A 598 -0.70 -26.80 -9.30
CA ARG A 598 -1.24 -27.32 -10.56
C ARG A 598 -1.30 -26.26 -11.68
N ASN A 599 -1.10 -24.99 -11.34
CA ASN A 599 -0.88 -23.89 -12.27
C ASN A 599 0.61 -23.68 -12.58
N GLY A 600 1.49 -24.62 -12.21
CA GLY A 600 2.93 -24.45 -12.31
C GLY A 600 3.61 -25.47 -13.22
N LEU A 601 4.59 -25.00 -13.99
CA LEU A 601 5.56 -25.83 -14.71
C LEU A 601 6.97 -25.47 -14.21
N CYS A 602 7.84 -26.46 -14.04
CA CYS A 602 9.26 -26.21 -13.77
C CYS A 602 10.01 -26.07 -15.10
N LEU A 603 10.36 -24.85 -15.50
CA LEU A 603 10.99 -24.54 -16.79
C LEU A 603 12.40 -23.97 -16.61
N SER A 604 13.20 -24.02 -17.69
CA SER A 604 14.42 -23.22 -17.78
C SER A 604 14.07 -21.79 -18.20
N PRO A 605 14.93 -20.78 -17.97
CA PRO A 605 14.63 -19.38 -18.30
C PRO A 605 14.21 -19.15 -19.76
N ILE A 606 14.79 -19.89 -20.71
CA ILE A 606 14.44 -19.78 -22.13
C ILE A 606 13.06 -20.37 -22.43
N HIS A 607 12.71 -21.50 -21.80
CA HIS A 607 11.41 -22.13 -21.96
C HIS A 607 10.32 -21.35 -21.24
N ASP A 608 10.60 -20.84 -20.04
CA ASP A 608 9.72 -19.94 -19.29
C ASP A 608 9.34 -18.73 -20.15
N LYS A 609 10.34 -18.01 -20.67
CA LYS A 609 10.07 -16.79 -21.43
C LYS A 609 9.32 -17.07 -22.73
N ALA A 610 9.61 -18.19 -23.39
CA ALA A 610 8.90 -18.59 -24.58
C ALA A 610 7.46 -19.04 -24.28
N PHE A 611 7.23 -19.73 -23.16
CA PHE A 611 5.90 -20.13 -22.73
C PHE A 611 5.03 -18.91 -22.38
N ASP A 612 5.55 -17.98 -21.57
CA ASP A 612 4.88 -16.72 -21.18
C ASP A 612 4.48 -15.85 -22.38
N ASN A 613 5.30 -15.84 -23.43
CA ASN A 613 5.02 -15.11 -24.66
C ASN A 613 4.15 -15.89 -25.65
N HIS A 614 3.63 -17.04 -25.21
CA HIS A 614 2.83 -17.97 -26.01
C HIS A 614 3.51 -18.36 -27.32
N LEU A 615 4.83 -18.60 -27.27
CA LEU A 615 5.59 -19.13 -28.40
C LEU A 615 5.43 -20.65 -28.53
N PHE A 616 5.03 -21.31 -27.45
CA PHE A 616 4.54 -22.68 -27.43
C PHE A 616 3.52 -22.88 -26.31
N SER A 617 2.79 -23.99 -26.34
CA SER A 617 1.89 -24.43 -25.28
C SER A 617 1.92 -25.97 -25.18
N LEU A 618 0.97 -26.56 -24.45
CA LEU A 618 0.86 -28.02 -24.27
C LEU A 618 -0.49 -28.52 -24.80
N THR A 619 -0.50 -29.73 -25.33
CA THR A 619 -1.72 -30.50 -25.66
C THR A 619 -2.35 -31.10 -24.41
N ASP A 620 -3.49 -31.77 -24.55
CA ASP A 620 -4.21 -32.42 -23.44
C ASP A 620 -3.49 -33.68 -22.91
N ASP A 621 -2.58 -34.23 -23.72
CA ASP A 621 -1.62 -35.28 -23.35
C ASP A 621 -0.23 -34.71 -23.01
N PHE A 622 -0.15 -33.41 -22.67
CA PHE A 622 1.05 -32.71 -22.21
C PHE A 622 2.25 -32.74 -23.18
N ARG A 623 1.98 -32.80 -24.49
CA ARG A 623 3.00 -32.66 -25.54
C ARG A 623 3.18 -31.21 -25.95
N ILE A 624 4.41 -30.86 -26.30
CA ILE A 624 4.78 -29.49 -26.67
C ILE A 624 4.22 -29.13 -28.05
N LEU A 625 3.44 -28.06 -28.09
CA LEU A 625 2.83 -27.50 -29.29
C LEU A 625 3.45 -26.14 -29.61
N LEU A 626 4.21 -26.04 -30.71
CA LEU A 626 4.84 -24.79 -31.11
C LEU A 626 3.87 -23.87 -31.85
N SER A 627 4.02 -22.56 -31.64
CA SER A 627 3.33 -21.54 -32.43
C SER A 627 3.87 -21.47 -33.87
N ASN A 628 3.07 -20.94 -34.79
CA ASN A 628 3.48 -20.77 -36.18
C ASN A 628 4.70 -19.84 -36.35
N SER A 629 4.89 -18.87 -35.45
CA SER A 629 6.04 -17.96 -35.50
C SER A 629 7.36 -18.67 -35.19
N ILE A 630 7.35 -19.63 -34.26
CA ILE A 630 8.53 -20.48 -33.99
C ILE A 630 8.73 -21.53 -35.07
N ARG A 631 7.65 -22.16 -35.58
CA ARG A 631 7.75 -23.15 -36.66
C ARG A 631 8.39 -22.57 -37.93
N LYS A 632 8.07 -21.31 -38.25
CA LYS A 632 8.55 -20.61 -39.46
C LYS A 632 9.73 -19.66 -39.20
N THR A 633 10.37 -19.72 -38.05
CA THR A 633 11.46 -18.78 -37.73
C THR A 633 12.71 -19.08 -38.57
N ASP A 634 13.34 -18.05 -39.12
CA ASP A 634 14.63 -18.15 -39.82
C ASP A 634 15.84 -18.01 -38.88
N ASN A 635 15.60 -17.75 -37.58
CA ASN A 635 16.66 -17.63 -36.59
C ASN A 635 17.22 -19.01 -36.23
N SER A 636 18.52 -19.24 -36.51
CA SER A 636 19.18 -20.53 -36.31
C SER A 636 19.12 -21.02 -34.86
N PHE A 637 19.36 -20.13 -33.89
CA PHE A 637 19.33 -20.47 -32.47
C PHE A 637 17.93 -20.90 -32.00
N LEU A 638 16.87 -20.18 -32.39
CA LEU A 638 15.50 -20.55 -32.02
C LEU A 638 15.08 -21.89 -32.63
N ARG A 639 15.51 -22.19 -33.86
CA ARG A 639 15.26 -23.49 -34.48
C ARG A 639 15.94 -24.61 -33.70
N GLU A 640 17.22 -24.46 -33.36
CA GLU A 640 17.97 -25.46 -32.60
C GLU A 640 17.39 -25.72 -31.20
N VAL A 641 16.86 -24.68 -30.55
CA VAL A 641 16.27 -24.80 -29.21
C VAL A 641 14.86 -25.41 -29.24
N PHE A 642 13.98 -24.94 -30.13
CA PHE A 642 12.54 -25.26 -30.05
C PHE A 642 12.08 -26.36 -31.00
N HIS A 643 12.64 -26.50 -32.21
CA HIS A 643 12.18 -27.53 -33.15
C HIS A 643 12.40 -28.96 -32.62
N PRO A 644 13.51 -29.30 -31.95
CA PRO A 644 13.73 -30.65 -31.43
C PRO A 644 12.79 -31.06 -30.29
N ILE A 645 12.06 -30.12 -29.68
CA ILE A 645 11.15 -30.40 -28.57
C ILE A 645 9.68 -30.44 -29.00
N GLU A 646 9.38 -30.12 -30.26
CA GLU A 646 8.02 -30.23 -30.79
C GLU A 646 7.49 -31.68 -30.68
N ASP A 647 6.23 -31.81 -30.28
CA ASP A 647 5.52 -33.08 -30.08
C ASP A 647 6.16 -34.02 -29.04
N LYS A 648 7.17 -33.56 -28.29
CA LYS A 648 7.67 -34.29 -27.13
C LYS A 648 6.78 -34.07 -25.93
N GLU A 649 6.50 -35.15 -25.21
CA GLU A 649 5.83 -35.10 -23.91
C GLU A 649 6.79 -34.46 -22.89
N ILE A 650 6.29 -33.53 -22.08
CA ILE A 650 7.07 -33.00 -20.97
C ILE A 650 7.24 -34.07 -19.89
N GLN A 651 8.31 -33.98 -19.12
CA GLN A 651 8.41 -34.79 -17.90
C GLN A 651 7.33 -34.35 -16.91
N LEU A 652 6.35 -35.22 -16.64
CA LEU A 652 5.28 -34.95 -15.69
C LEU A 652 5.80 -34.86 -14.24
N PRO A 653 5.19 -34.02 -13.39
CA PRO A 653 5.59 -33.93 -12.00
C PRO A 653 5.16 -35.18 -11.22
N GLU A 654 5.86 -35.48 -10.13
CA GLU A 654 5.51 -36.59 -9.23
C GLU A 654 4.21 -36.32 -8.46
N ARG A 655 3.83 -35.04 -8.31
CA ARG A 655 2.67 -34.55 -7.58
C ARG A 655 2.01 -33.39 -8.33
N PHE A 656 0.81 -32.99 -7.92
CA PHE A 656 0.15 -31.78 -8.44
C PHE A 656 0.18 -31.68 -9.98
N LEU A 657 -0.34 -32.72 -10.66
CA LEU A 657 -0.41 -32.73 -12.13
C LEU A 657 -1.03 -31.41 -12.66
N PRO A 658 -0.45 -30.79 -13.72
CA PRO A 658 -0.98 -29.56 -14.29
C PRO A 658 -2.48 -29.65 -14.62
N ASP A 659 -3.23 -28.61 -14.28
CA ASP A 659 -4.66 -28.59 -14.56
C ASP A 659 -4.93 -28.40 -16.06
N LEU A 660 -5.60 -29.38 -16.67
CA LEU A 660 -5.92 -29.36 -18.09
C LEU A 660 -6.72 -28.12 -18.51
N LYS A 661 -7.60 -27.58 -17.65
CA LYS A 661 -8.34 -26.35 -17.95
C LYS A 661 -7.43 -25.13 -18.04
N LEU A 662 -6.38 -25.08 -17.22
CA LEU A 662 -5.39 -24.00 -17.25
C LEU A 662 -4.51 -24.12 -18.50
N VAL A 663 -4.11 -25.35 -18.85
CA VAL A 663 -3.36 -25.64 -20.08
C VAL A 663 -4.17 -25.26 -21.32
N GLU A 664 -5.45 -25.65 -21.37
CA GLU A 664 -6.37 -25.29 -22.45
C GLU A 664 -6.51 -23.76 -22.59
N LYS A 665 -6.66 -23.05 -21.47
CA LYS A 665 -6.74 -21.59 -21.45
C LYS A 665 -5.47 -20.94 -22.01
N HIS A 666 -4.28 -21.42 -21.61
CA HIS A 666 -3.01 -20.94 -22.16
C HIS A 666 -2.90 -21.21 -23.66
N ARG A 667 -3.25 -22.43 -24.09
CA ARG A 667 -3.24 -22.84 -25.50
C ARG A 667 -4.21 -22.00 -26.34
N HIS A 668 -5.37 -21.66 -25.81
CA HIS A 668 -6.33 -20.78 -26.50
C HIS A 668 -5.75 -19.37 -26.71
N MET A 669 -5.06 -18.81 -25.70
CA MET A 669 -4.38 -17.51 -25.82
C MET A 669 -3.28 -17.51 -26.88
N MET A 670 -2.55 -18.62 -27.02
CA MET A 670 -1.55 -18.80 -28.07
C MET A 670 -2.16 -18.65 -29.47
N PHE A 671 -3.32 -19.25 -29.71
CA PHE A 671 -3.99 -19.20 -31.02
C PHE A 671 -4.69 -17.87 -31.30
N THR A 672 -5.26 -17.21 -30.29
CA THR A 672 -5.94 -15.91 -30.46
C THR A 672 -4.96 -14.76 -30.68
N LYS A 673 -3.82 -14.72 -29.97
CA LYS A 673 -2.79 -13.69 -30.20
C LYS A 673 -2.09 -13.83 -31.56
N ALA A 674 -2.05 -15.03 -32.14
CA ALA A 674 -1.50 -15.26 -33.47
C ALA A 674 -2.36 -14.69 -34.62
N GLN A 675 -3.62 -14.31 -34.37
CA GLN A 675 -4.52 -13.71 -35.37
C GLN A 675 -4.49 -12.17 -35.42
N VAL A 676 -3.79 -11.52 -34.48
CA VAL A 676 -3.76 -10.05 -34.33
C VAL A 676 -2.41 -9.44 -34.77
N ARG A 677 -1.50 -10.24 -35.34
CA ARG A 677 -0.21 -9.78 -35.88
C ARG A 677 -0.10 -10.00 -37.37
#